data_AF-A0A7W1AVC8-F1
#
_entry.id   AF-A0A7W1AVC8-F1
#
_cell.length_a   1.000
_cell.length_b   1.000
_cell.length_c   1.000
_cell.angle_alpha   90.00
_cell.angle_beta   90.00
_cell.angle_gamma   90.00
#
_symmetry.space_group_name_H-M   'P 1'
#
loop_
_entity.id
_entity.type
_entity.pdbx_description
1 polymer ?
#
loop_
_entity_poly.entity_id
_entity_poly.type
_entity_poly.pdbx_seq_one_letter_code
_entity_poly.pdbx_strand_id
1 'polypeptide(L)'
;MMKSIVSKGKAVKLQVTVLYVGSSLLAPLKNAEREISREYKLDLRVAAYNFGSPLNQHEWSEVDHDLAASDVVFVIHVMDGENAARLVPALERYRERHHAVIVINCMPELMRMMRMGSLDVGTFFRDDSTDKKKRRGEGETRGRGDRERKKSNRAFQFLNAAGSWVSRQAGGRRIGNLSKGRHGHGHYLKLVDKLPTILRFMPTAGRLRDVKNYLYLFCYFLQPTPRNIRSMILFALKHYVKDGRLRKLKINIPAPEALPSAAIYHPDAPKLFETFEEYRKWYLRPSPKSKLQSSKAKQLALDADSTVGLLLMRPQVVSKTTKHYDALIHAIEDEGLSVIPAISTLMDNREACQNFFMDTSKSPTSNVQRPTSKIRTTDKGQPTMDKQHSRVSQIVSLTGFSFVGGPAMNDSVASSAFLRNLNRPYRSAVSLDTQSIEAWRESLTGLNPIQAGMQIAIPEIDGATEPFVYGGISATDVEPVALEDRCQRFARRLRRANRLRRVPRSELKLALVLFCFPPTKGNIGTAADLDVFPSVWDILKKLKADGYDVEIPASSEELRGRLLGGNSETFGATANIAYRMDADEYRRLCPYVDEIEPEWGSAPGRINSFGNELLIQGLTLGKVFLGVQPTFGYEGDPMRLMMARGGAPHHGFIAFYTYLTEVMNVDAVIHIGTHGALEFMPGKQVGLSGACWPDRLVGELPNFYIYSVNNPSEGSIAKRRSYAQLISYLTPPMENAGLYRELAALKDLLLAYRQTTDEREREGLFHTIEEYSRTLNFSAGLPPPPPAYRLPKFNRFHSVPKRLDPI
;
A
#
# COMPACT_ATOMS: atom_id res chain seq x y z
N MET A 1 -38.67 -44.40 48.96
CA MET A 1 -37.38 -45.09 48.78
C MET A 1 -36.67 -44.52 47.56
N MET A 2 -35.49 -43.91 47.78
CA MET A 2 -34.37 -43.57 46.86
C MET A 2 -34.70 -43.27 45.39
N LYS A 3 -34.77 -42.00 44.91
CA LYS A 3 -33.64 -41.08 44.61
C LYS A 3 -32.29 -41.78 44.35
N SER A 4 -31.97 -42.05 43.09
CA SER A 4 -30.60 -42.15 42.57
C SER A 4 -30.34 -40.94 41.67
N ILE A 5 -29.68 -39.94 42.25
CA ILE A 5 -29.12 -38.77 41.56
C ILE A 5 -27.81 -39.24 40.94
N VAL A 6 -27.77 -39.46 39.64
CA VAL A 6 -26.52 -39.45 38.88
C VAL A 6 -26.19 -37.99 38.61
N SER A 7 -25.37 -37.40 39.48
CA SER A 7 -24.71 -36.13 39.20
C SER A 7 -23.69 -36.35 38.07
N LYS A 8 -24.09 -36.08 36.82
CA LYS A 8 -23.10 -35.72 35.80
C LYS A 8 -22.53 -34.37 36.21
N GLY A 9 -21.37 -34.40 36.88
CA GLY A 9 -20.61 -33.19 37.18
C GLY A 9 -20.43 -32.38 35.91
N LYS A 10 -20.88 -31.11 35.90
CA LYS A 10 -20.58 -30.16 34.82
C LYS A 10 -19.07 -30.17 34.61
N ALA A 11 -18.62 -30.57 33.43
CA ALA A 11 -17.20 -30.49 33.07
C ALA A 11 -16.76 -29.03 33.26
N VAL A 12 -15.66 -28.81 33.99
CA VAL A 12 -15.10 -27.47 34.14
C VAL A 12 -14.68 -26.97 32.75
N LYS A 13 -15.19 -25.81 32.33
CA LYS A 13 -14.86 -25.19 31.05
C LYS A 13 -13.46 -24.58 31.14
N LEU A 14 -12.54 -25.02 30.29
CA LEU A 14 -11.21 -24.42 30.15
C LEU A 14 -11.31 -23.23 29.21
N GLN A 15 -10.73 -22.09 29.57
CA GLN A 15 -10.76 -20.90 28.72
C GLN A 15 -9.37 -20.32 28.48
N VAL A 16 -9.05 -20.12 27.21
CA VAL A 16 -7.86 -19.39 26.76
C VAL A 16 -8.31 -18.14 26.01
N THR A 17 -7.77 -16.99 26.40
CA THR A 17 -7.97 -15.73 25.66
C THR A 17 -6.71 -15.33 24.93
N VAL A 18 -6.84 -15.00 23.65
CA VAL A 18 -5.75 -14.56 22.79
C VAL A 18 -6.09 -13.18 22.23
N LEU A 19 -5.35 -12.19 22.69
CA LEU A 19 -5.42 -10.81 22.23
C LEU A 19 -4.23 -10.59 21.30
N TYR A 20 -4.47 -10.32 20.02
CA TYR A 20 -3.42 -10.30 19.01
C TYR A 20 -3.64 -9.20 17.97
N VAL A 21 -2.63 -8.91 17.15
CA VAL A 21 -2.75 -8.02 15.98
C VAL A 21 -2.40 -8.81 14.72
N GLY A 22 -3.27 -8.73 13.69
CA GLY A 22 -3.04 -9.30 12.35
C GLY A 22 -4.15 -10.24 11.88
N SER A 23 -4.15 -10.65 10.61
CA SER A 23 -5.22 -11.44 9.99
C SER A 23 -4.98 -12.97 9.98
N SER A 24 -3.78 -13.43 10.31
CA SER A 24 -3.36 -14.83 10.08
C SER A 24 -3.60 -15.80 11.23
N LEU A 25 -4.01 -15.33 12.42
CA LEU A 25 -4.06 -16.18 13.63
C LEU A 25 -5.46 -16.73 13.96
N LEU A 26 -6.54 -16.07 13.54
CA LEU A 26 -7.90 -16.45 13.95
C LEU A 26 -8.25 -17.88 13.53
N ALA A 27 -8.11 -18.21 12.24
CA ALA A 27 -8.39 -19.55 11.73
C ALA A 27 -7.53 -20.64 12.40
N PRO A 28 -6.18 -20.51 12.51
CA PRO A 28 -5.37 -21.47 13.28
C PRO A 28 -5.82 -21.64 14.74
N LEU A 29 -6.21 -20.57 15.42
CA LEU A 29 -6.70 -20.63 16.80
C LEU A 29 -8.03 -21.38 16.92
N LYS A 30 -8.98 -21.11 16.03
CA LYS A 30 -10.27 -21.83 15.97
C LYS A 30 -10.11 -23.29 15.57
N ASN A 31 -9.16 -23.60 14.69
CA ASN A 31 -8.81 -24.98 14.35
C ASN A 31 -8.20 -25.71 15.55
N ALA A 32 -7.26 -25.06 16.26
CA ALA A 32 -6.66 -25.61 17.47
C ALA A 32 -7.73 -25.90 18.55
N GLU A 33 -8.66 -24.97 18.79
CA GLU A 33 -9.79 -25.15 19.71
C GLU A 33 -10.57 -26.44 19.39
N ARG A 34 -11.00 -26.61 18.14
CA ARG A 34 -11.79 -27.78 17.69
C ARG A 34 -10.99 -29.08 17.80
N GLU A 35 -9.74 -29.09 17.33
CA GLU A 35 -8.90 -30.28 17.32
C GLU A 35 -8.53 -30.75 18.72
N ILE A 36 -8.13 -29.82 19.60
CA ILE A 36 -7.78 -30.13 20.99
C ILE A 36 -9.00 -30.67 21.74
N SER A 37 -10.14 -29.98 21.61
CA SER A 37 -11.38 -30.39 22.28
C SER A 37 -11.81 -31.79 21.84
N ARG A 38 -11.72 -32.08 20.55
CA ARG A 38 -12.06 -33.39 19.98
C ARG A 38 -11.09 -34.50 20.40
N GLU A 39 -9.78 -34.27 20.29
CA GLU A 39 -8.76 -35.29 20.55
C GLU A 39 -8.66 -35.66 22.03
N TYR A 40 -8.75 -34.65 22.91
CA TYR A 40 -8.56 -34.83 24.35
C TYR A 40 -9.87 -34.86 25.15
N LYS A 41 -11.03 -34.75 24.48
CA LYS A 41 -12.37 -34.68 25.09
C LYS A 41 -12.45 -33.59 26.18
N LEU A 42 -11.90 -32.43 25.86
CA LEU A 42 -11.88 -31.25 26.73
C LEU A 42 -12.97 -30.27 26.29
N ASP A 43 -13.62 -29.64 27.25
CA ASP A 43 -14.46 -28.45 27.01
C ASP A 43 -13.55 -27.21 27.02
N LEU A 44 -12.83 -27.00 25.91
CA LEU A 44 -11.91 -25.88 25.72
C LEU A 44 -12.59 -24.80 24.88
N ARG A 45 -12.57 -23.57 25.39
CA ARG A 45 -12.92 -22.36 24.63
C ARG A 45 -11.68 -21.52 24.34
N VAL A 46 -11.52 -21.11 23.09
CA VAL A 46 -10.49 -20.14 22.68
C VAL A 46 -11.18 -18.84 22.24
N ALA A 47 -11.17 -17.86 23.13
CA ALA A 47 -11.59 -16.49 22.82
C ALA A 47 -10.43 -15.76 22.14
N ALA A 48 -10.68 -15.15 20.98
CA ALA A 48 -9.63 -14.55 20.17
C ALA A 48 -10.10 -13.18 19.64
N TYR A 49 -9.32 -12.14 19.90
CA TYR A 49 -9.66 -10.76 19.57
C TYR A 49 -8.51 -10.08 18.84
N ASN A 50 -8.81 -9.48 17.68
CA ASN A 50 -7.83 -8.74 16.88
C ASN A 50 -7.86 -7.25 17.24
N PHE A 51 -6.71 -6.74 17.66
CA PHE A 51 -6.48 -5.36 18.12
C PHE A 51 -5.89 -4.47 17.00
N GLY A 52 -5.92 -4.94 15.75
CA GLY A 52 -5.46 -4.16 14.59
C GLY A 52 -6.28 -2.88 14.31
N SER A 53 -7.46 -2.76 14.91
CA SER A 53 -8.31 -1.57 14.91
C SER A 53 -8.87 -1.31 16.32
N PRO A 54 -9.25 -0.06 16.66
CA PRO A 54 -9.92 0.23 17.91
C PRO A 54 -11.20 -0.59 18.06
N LEU A 55 -11.35 -1.28 19.19
CA LEU A 55 -12.58 -2.00 19.51
C LEU A 55 -13.65 -1.04 20.02
N ASN A 56 -14.89 -1.29 19.65
CA ASN A 56 -16.05 -0.55 20.15
C ASN A 56 -16.38 -0.98 21.61
N GLN A 57 -17.35 -0.30 22.23
CA GLN A 57 -17.68 -0.56 23.64
C GLN A 57 -18.29 -1.94 23.89
N HIS A 58 -19.05 -2.48 22.94
CA HIS A 58 -19.60 -3.84 23.01
C HIS A 58 -18.49 -4.88 22.96
N GLU A 59 -17.59 -4.78 21.98
CA GLU A 59 -16.42 -5.65 21.82
C GLU A 59 -15.52 -5.62 23.07
N TRP A 60 -15.28 -4.42 23.63
CA TRP A 60 -14.56 -4.31 24.90
C TRP A 60 -15.27 -4.99 26.07
N SER A 61 -16.60 -4.95 26.12
CA SER A 61 -17.37 -5.66 27.17
C SER A 61 -17.22 -7.17 27.03
N GLU A 62 -17.19 -7.69 25.80
CA GLU A 62 -16.92 -9.10 25.54
C GLU A 62 -15.49 -9.49 25.94
N VAL A 63 -14.50 -8.65 25.60
CA VAL A 63 -13.10 -8.87 26.01
C VAL A 63 -12.98 -8.95 27.53
N ASP A 64 -13.61 -8.02 28.27
CA ASP A 64 -13.58 -8.01 29.74
C ASP A 64 -14.27 -9.26 30.32
N HIS A 65 -15.42 -9.64 29.76
CA HIS A 65 -16.15 -10.86 30.14
C HIS A 65 -15.28 -12.12 29.94
N ASP A 66 -14.61 -12.23 28.79
CA ASP A 66 -13.79 -13.38 28.47
C ASP A 66 -12.48 -13.41 29.26
N LEU A 67 -11.87 -12.26 29.54
CA LEU A 67 -10.76 -12.15 30.47
C LEU A 67 -11.17 -12.65 31.86
N ALA A 68 -12.32 -12.24 32.40
CA ALA A 68 -12.78 -12.70 33.72
C ALA A 68 -12.89 -14.23 33.84
N ALA A 69 -13.20 -14.93 32.75
CA ALA A 69 -13.32 -16.39 32.73
C ALA A 69 -12.00 -17.13 32.46
N SER A 70 -10.95 -16.45 31.98
CA SER A 70 -9.76 -17.07 31.37
C SER A 70 -8.77 -17.71 32.34
N ASP A 71 -8.36 -18.94 32.02
CA ASP A 71 -7.28 -19.65 32.70
C ASP A 71 -5.91 -19.25 32.16
N VAL A 72 -5.78 -19.04 30.85
CA VAL A 72 -4.54 -18.59 30.20
C VAL A 72 -4.85 -17.40 29.30
N VAL A 73 -4.00 -16.38 29.34
CA VAL A 73 -4.11 -15.22 28.46
C VAL A 73 -2.84 -15.08 27.63
N PHE A 74 -2.99 -14.91 26.32
CA PHE A 74 -1.94 -14.50 25.40
C PHE A 74 -2.18 -13.05 24.97
N VAL A 75 -1.14 -12.23 25.00
CA VAL A 75 -1.14 -10.87 24.45
C VAL A 75 -0.01 -10.76 23.45
N ILE A 76 -0.32 -10.47 22.19
CA ILE A 76 0.59 -10.64 21.07
C ILE A 76 0.57 -9.40 20.17
N HIS A 77 1.72 -8.78 19.92
CA HIS A 77 1.85 -7.65 18.97
C HIS A 77 1.00 -6.40 19.25
N VAL A 78 0.46 -6.24 20.46
CA VAL A 78 -0.23 -5.01 20.85
C VAL A 78 0.81 -3.93 21.15
N MET A 79 0.92 -2.96 20.24
CA MET A 79 1.96 -1.92 20.24
C MET A 79 1.39 -0.50 20.42
N ASP A 80 0.08 -0.32 20.35
CA ASP A 80 -0.56 0.98 20.48
C ASP A 80 -0.91 1.29 21.94
N GLY A 81 -0.77 2.57 22.31
CA GLY A 81 -1.00 3.03 23.67
C GLY A 81 -2.47 3.02 24.11
N GLU A 82 -3.41 3.14 23.17
CA GLU A 82 -4.84 3.22 23.48
C GLU A 82 -5.37 1.88 23.98
N ASN A 83 -5.13 0.81 23.22
CA ASN A 83 -5.51 -0.54 23.61
C ASN A 83 -4.76 -0.98 24.86
N ALA A 84 -3.47 -0.66 24.96
CA ALA A 84 -2.68 -1.00 26.15
C ALA A 84 -3.18 -0.29 27.42
N ALA A 85 -3.59 0.97 27.32
CA ALA A 85 -4.13 1.72 28.46
C ALA A 85 -5.42 1.10 29.02
N ARG A 86 -6.22 0.43 28.19
CA ARG A 86 -7.40 -0.32 28.62
C ARG A 86 -7.08 -1.73 29.08
N LEU A 87 -6.15 -2.39 28.38
CA LEU A 87 -5.83 -3.80 28.63
C LEU A 87 -5.02 -4.00 29.92
N VAL A 88 -4.08 -3.11 30.23
CA VAL A 88 -3.25 -3.23 31.45
C VAL A 88 -4.13 -3.27 32.72
N PRO A 89 -5.06 -2.33 32.96
CA PRO A 89 -5.97 -2.39 34.11
C PRO A 89 -6.85 -3.66 34.13
N ALA A 90 -7.33 -4.13 32.97
CA ALA A 90 -8.13 -5.34 32.89
C ALA A 90 -7.34 -6.60 33.30
N LEU A 91 -6.10 -6.73 32.82
CA LEU A 91 -5.21 -7.83 33.20
C LEU A 91 -4.80 -7.79 34.68
N GLU A 92 -4.66 -6.59 35.26
CA GLU A 92 -4.42 -6.43 36.70
C GLU A 92 -5.63 -6.83 37.54
N ARG A 93 -6.84 -6.44 37.13
CA ARG A 93 -8.10 -6.79 37.81
C ARG A 93 -8.26 -8.30 37.97
N TYR A 94 -7.93 -9.08 36.93
CA TYR A 94 -8.06 -10.53 36.93
C TYR A 94 -6.75 -11.28 37.21
N ARG A 95 -5.74 -10.59 37.76
CA ARG A 95 -4.41 -11.15 38.00
C ARG A 95 -4.44 -12.46 38.79
N GLU A 96 -5.23 -12.56 39.86
CA GLU A 96 -5.28 -13.80 40.66
C GLU A 96 -6.05 -14.95 39.98
N ARG A 97 -6.90 -14.64 39.00
CA ARG A 97 -7.70 -15.64 38.28
C ARG A 97 -6.89 -16.39 37.22
N HIS A 98 -6.05 -15.68 36.47
CA HIS A 98 -5.26 -16.27 35.40
C HIS A 98 -4.17 -17.18 35.96
N HIS A 99 -4.02 -18.39 35.41
CA HIS A 99 -2.89 -19.26 35.72
C HIS A 99 -1.59 -18.81 35.03
N ALA A 100 -1.70 -18.22 33.84
CA ALA A 100 -0.58 -17.64 33.11
C ALA A 100 -1.05 -16.48 32.20
N VAL A 101 -0.21 -15.46 32.08
CA VAL A 101 -0.30 -14.34 31.14
C VAL A 101 0.98 -14.33 30.31
N ILE A 102 0.89 -14.69 29.04
CA ILE A 102 2.01 -14.80 28.12
C ILE A 102 1.96 -13.59 27.18
N VAL A 103 2.98 -12.74 27.26
CA VAL A 103 3.07 -11.53 26.44
C VAL A 103 4.20 -11.70 25.43
N ILE A 104 3.89 -11.53 24.15
CA ILE A 104 4.82 -11.73 23.03
C ILE A 104 4.88 -10.45 22.21
N ASN A 105 6.06 -9.86 22.15
CA ASN A 105 6.36 -8.71 21.30
C ASN A 105 5.31 -7.58 21.40
N CYS A 106 5.06 -7.08 22.60
CA CYS A 106 4.15 -5.96 22.87
C CYS A 106 4.94 -4.75 23.39
N MET A 107 4.26 -3.61 23.57
CA MET A 107 4.86 -2.45 24.19
C MET A 107 5.32 -2.72 25.65
N PRO A 108 6.30 -1.96 26.18
CA PRO A 108 6.93 -2.25 27.48
C PRO A 108 5.96 -2.43 28.65
N GLU A 109 4.89 -1.65 28.68
CA GLU A 109 3.84 -1.68 29.70
C GLU A 109 3.15 -3.04 29.74
N LEU A 110 2.78 -3.59 28.58
CA LEU A 110 2.21 -4.92 28.46
C LEU A 110 3.25 -6.01 28.72
N MET A 111 4.49 -5.84 28.27
CA MET A 111 5.56 -6.82 28.55
C MET A 111 5.78 -7.04 30.06
N ARG A 112 5.56 -6.01 30.89
CA ARG A 112 5.62 -6.12 32.37
C ARG A 112 4.50 -6.99 32.97
N MET A 113 3.40 -7.20 32.23
CA MET A 113 2.28 -8.05 32.66
C MET A 113 2.54 -9.55 32.50
N MET A 114 3.65 -9.92 31.83
CA MET A 114 3.99 -11.32 31.63
C MET A 114 4.22 -12.06 32.95
N ARG A 115 3.48 -13.16 33.13
CA ARG A 115 3.58 -14.04 34.31
C ARG A 115 3.27 -15.49 33.93
N MET A 116 4.19 -16.40 34.21
CA MET A 116 4.00 -17.84 34.00
C MET A 116 4.76 -18.66 35.04
N GLY A 117 4.03 -19.44 35.85
CA GLY A 117 4.64 -20.22 36.92
C GLY A 117 5.40 -19.35 37.92
N SER A 118 6.71 -19.56 38.03
CA SER A 118 7.61 -18.81 38.92
C SER A 118 8.25 -17.58 38.27
N LEU A 119 7.98 -17.34 36.99
CA LEU A 119 8.42 -16.18 36.22
C LEU A 119 7.35 -15.07 36.28
N ASP A 120 7.71 -13.90 36.82
CA ASP A 120 6.87 -12.69 36.87
C ASP A 120 7.73 -11.47 36.50
N VAL A 121 7.51 -10.90 35.32
CA VAL A 121 8.35 -9.82 34.78
C VAL A 121 8.17 -8.52 35.55
N GLY A 122 6.98 -8.24 36.08
CA GLY A 122 6.68 -7.01 36.81
C GLY A 122 7.44 -6.89 38.14
N THR A 123 7.73 -8.01 38.81
CA THR A 123 8.51 -8.03 40.06
C THR A 123 9.99 -7.65 39.85
N PHE A 124 10.57 -7.92 38.68
CA PHE A 124 11.97 -7.59 38.38
C PHE A 124 12.22 -6.09 38.20
N PHE A 125 11.26 -5.34 37.66
CA PHE A 125 11.40 -3.90 37.47
C PHE A 125 11.12 -3.08 38.74
N ARG A 126 10.48 -3.69 39.75
CA ARG A 126 10.27 -3.09 41.08
C ARG A 126 11.50 -3.19 42.00
N ASP A 127 12.37 -4.18 41.80
CA ASP A 127 13.54 -4.45 42.65
C ASP A 127 14.74 -3.49 42.41
N ASP A 128 14.83 -2.85 41.24
CA ASP A 128 15.99 -1.98 40.90
C ASP A 128 15.96 -0.60 41.60
N SER A 129 14.80 -0.15 42.09
CA SER A 129 14.68 1.11 42.84
C SER A 129 14.90 0.96 44.34
N THR A 130 14.75 -0.25 44.88
CA THR A 130 14.82 -0.56 46.32
C THR A 130 16.16 -1.18 46.73
N ASP A 131 16.83 -1.94 45.87
CA ASP A 131 18.12 -2.61 46.19
C ASP A 131 19.33 -1.65 46.19
N LYS A 132 19.19 -0.43 45.65
CA LYS A 132 20.23 0.63 45.74
C LYS A 132 20.34 1.25 47.14
N LYS A 133 19.31 1.14 48.00
CA LYS A 133 19.35 1.65 49.38
C LYS A 133 19.85 0.62 50.41
N LYS A 134 19.76 -0.68 50.13
CA LYS A 134 20.16 -1.74 51.08
C LYS A 134 21.59 -2.26 50.92
N ARG A 135 22.27 -2.02 49.80
CA ARG A 135 23.67 -2.45 49.55
C ARG A 135 24.76 -1.53 50.11
N ARG A 136 24.52 -0.88 51.25
CA ARG A 136 25.54 -0.10 51.98
C ARG A 136 25.91 -0.64 53.36
N GLY A 137 25.33 -1.77 53.77
CA GLY A 137 25.74 -2.47 54.98
C GLY A 137 25.66 -3.98 54.77
N GLU A 138 26.65 -4.67 55.33
CA GLU A 138 26.76 -6.13 55.48
C GLU A 138 27.47 -6.89 54.35
N GLY A 139 28.61 -7.46 54.78
CA GLY A 139 29.59 -8.17 53.99
C GLY A 139 29.22 -9.64 53.70
N GLU A 140 30.16 -10.26 53.02
CA GLU A 140 30.08 -11.46 52.20
C GLU A 140 29.54 -12.73 52.88
N THR A 141 28.61 -13.39 52.18
CA THR A 141 28.65 -14.85 51.96
C THR A 141 27.82 -15.19 50.71
N ARG A 142 28.49 -15.46 49.59
CA ARG A 142 27.84 -15.81 48.30
C ARG A 142 28.47 -17.05 47.67
N GLY A 143 27.95 -18.22 48.01
CA GLY A 143 28.22 -19.47 47.31
C GLY A 143 26.93 -20.06 46.77
N ARG A 144 26.90 -20.41 45.48
CA ARG A 144 25.79 -21.12 44.77
C ARG A 144 24.61 -20.27 44.27
N GLY A 145 23.94 -19.46 45.10
CA GLY A 145 22.77 -18.66 44.67
C GLY A 145 23.07 -17.57 43.63
N ASP A 146 24.28 -17.00 43.65
CA ASP A 146 24.66 -15.86 42.79
C ASP A 146 25.04 -16.30 41.35
N ARG A 147 25.39 -17.58 41.14
CA ARG A 147 25.67 -18.16 39.81
C ARG A 147 24.38 -18.43 39.03
N GLU A 148 23.33 -18.92 39.69
CA GLU A 148 22.01 -19.06 39.08
C GLU A 148 21.36 -17.71 38.80
N ARG A 149 21.50 -16.74 39.72
CA ARG A 149 21.01 -15.37 39.53
C ARG A 149 21.70 -14.66 38.36
N LYS A 150 23.02 -14.81 38.18
CA LYS A 150 23.78 -14.30 37.02
C LYS A 150 23.43 -14.99 35.69
N LYS A 151 23.22 -16.32 35.68
CA LYS A 151 22.77 -17.05 34.47
C LYS A 151 21.34 -16.68 34.07
N SER A 152 20.44 -16.54 35.06
CA SER A 152 19.08 -16.04 34.87
C SER A 152 19.09 -14.61 34.32
N ASN A 153 19.93 -13.71 34.85
CA ASN A 153 20.08 -12.35 34.33
C ASN A 153 20.60 -12.30 32.89
N ARG A 154 21.53 -13.17 32.49
CA ARG A 154 22.00 -13.26 31.09
C ARG A 154 20.92 -13.77 30.13
N ALA A 155 20.16 -14.79 30.54
CA ALA A 155 19.01 -15.27 29.77
C ALA A 155 17.92 -14.19 29.65
N PHE A 156 17.74 -13.37 30.70
CA PHE A 156 16.80 -12.26 30.70
C PHE A 156 17.28 -11.04 29.90
N GLN A 157 18.58 -10.75 29.91
CA GLN A 157 19.18 -9.78 28.99
C GLN A 157 19.03 -10.22 27.53
N PHE A 158 19.04 -11.53 27.26
CA PHE A 158 18.73 -12.08 25.94
C PHE A 158 17.24 -11.95 25.58
N LEU A 159 16.33 -12.18 26.53
CA LEU A 159 14.89 -11.93 26.37
C LEU A 159 14.58 -10.44 26.13
N ASN A 160 15.22 -9.54 26.89
CA ASN A 160 15.14 -8.09 26.70
C ASN A 160 15.88 -7.65 25.43
N ALA A 161 16.92 -8.33 24.97
CA ALA A 161 17.55 -8.04 23.68
C ALA A 161 16.63 -8.45 22.53
N ALA A 162 15.95 -9.60 22.63
CA ALA A 162 14.96 -10.04 21.64
C ALA A 162 13.69 -9.15 21.64
N GLY A 163 13.23 -8.68 22.81
CA GLY A 163 12.06 -7.80 22.95
C GLY A 163 12.33 -6.30 22.72
N SER A 164 13.46 -5.77 23.20
CA SER A 164 13.86 -4.34 22.98
C SER A 164 14.30 -4.06 21.55
N TRP A 165 14.54 -5.09 20.74
CA TRP A 165 14.97 -4.93 19.36
C TRP A 165 13.80 -4.54 18.45
N VAL A 166 12.60 -5.07 18.70
CA VAL A 166 11.38 -4.59 18.05
C VAL A 166 10.93 -3.24 18.64
N SER A 167 11.13 -3.00 19.94
CA SER A 167 10.88 -1.69 20.55
C SER A 167 11.77 -0.57 19.98
N ARG A 168 13.03 -0.88 19.61
CA ARG A 168 13.91 0.04 18.86
C ARG A 168 13.44 0.31 17.43
N GLN A 169 12.55 -0.53 16.91
CA GLN A 169 11.93 -0.42 15.59
C GLN A 169 10.61 0.38 15.64
N ALA A 170 10.00 0.54 16.82
CA ALA A 170 8.73 1.24 17.04
C ALA A 170 8.85 2.58 17.80
N GLY A 171 9.99 2.85 18.46
CA GLY A 171 10.20 4.05 19.27
C GLY A 171 10.92 5.18 18.52
N GLY A 172 10.19 6.23 18.16
CA GLY A 172 10.76 7.48 17.66
C GLY A 172 11.56 8.23 18.74
N ARG A 173 12.88 8.07 18.76
CA ARG A 173 13.79 9.03 19.39
C ARG A 173 14.97 9.32 18.48
N ARG A 174 15.06 10.58 18.02
CA ARG A 174 16.24 11.15 17.37
C ARG A 174 17.44 10.98 18.31
N ILE A 175 18.41 10.17 17.94
CA ILE A 175 19.78 10.25 18.48
C ILE A 175 20.70 10.29 17.26
N GLY A 176 21.39 11.43 17.12
CA GLY A 176 22.32 11.70 16.03
C GLY A 176 23.58 10.83 16.09
N ASN A 177 24.19 10.70 14.91
CA ASN A 177 25.56 10.24 14.63
C ASN A 177 26.11 9.12 15.51
N LEU A 178 25.86 7.87 15.11
CA LEU A 178 26.77 6.75 15.37
C LEU A 178 26.84 5.85 14.12
N SER A 179 28.06 5.42 13.85
CA SER A 179 28.61 4.96 12.58
C SER A 179 28.26 3.51 12.19
N LYS A 180 28.27 3.27 10.86
CA LYS A 180 28.48 2.00 10.13
C LYS A 180 28.51 0.71 10.98
N GLY A 181 27.38 0.00 11.03
CA GLY A 181 27.29 -1.41 11.44
C GLY A 181 26.45 -2.23 10.45
N ARG A 182 27.12 -3.07 9.64
CA ARG A 182 26.49 -4.06 8.75
C ARG A 182 25.91 -5.22 9.57
N HIS A 183 24.61 -5.20 9.90
CA HIS A 183 23.91 -6.40 10.37
C HIS A 183 22.59 -6.55 9.59
N GLY A 184 22.51 -7.59 8.75
CA GLY A 184 21.36 -7.88 7.89
C GLY A 184 20.20 -8.57 8.61
N HIS A 185 18.97 -8.26 8.19
CA HIS A 185 17.71 -8.67 8.81
C HIS A 185 17.41 -10.19 8.69
N GLY A 186 17.99 -10.89 7.71
CA GLY A 186 17.84 -12.35 7.53
C GLY A 186 18.56 -13.23 8.56
N HIS A 187 19.33 -12.64 9.48
CA HIS A 187 20.06 -13.40 10.52
C HIS A 187 19.19 -13.86 11.69
N TYR A 188 18.01 -13.24 11.90
CA TYR A 188 17.12 -13.51 13.03
C TYR A 188 16.40 -14.86 12.92
N LEU A 189 15.77 -15.16 11.78
CA LEU A 189 15.09 -16.43 11.57
C LEU A 189 16.06 -17.62 11.63
N LYS A 190 17.29 -17.45 11.11
CA LYS A 190 18.36 -18.46 11.25
C LYS A 190 18.78 -18.71 12.71
N LEU A 191 18.55 -17.74 13.60
CA LEU A 191 18.81 -17.85 15.04
C LEU A 191 17.64 -18.53 15.76
N VAL A 192 16.41 -18.25 15.31
CA VAL A 192 15.16 -18.91 15.73
C VAL A 192 15.14 -20.39 15.34
N ASP A 193 15.61 -20.74 14.16
CA ASP A 193 15.69 -22.14 13.71
C ASP A 193 16.65 -22.98 14.59
N LYS A 194 17.66 -22.33 15.18
CA LYS A 194 18.64 -22.97 16.08
C LYS A 194 18.23 -22.96 17.55
N LEU A 195 17.27 -22.10 17.93
CA LEU A 195 16.81 -21.92 19.31
C LEU A 195 16.27 -23.22 19.93
N PRO A 196 15.37 -24.01 19.29
CA PRO A 196 14.86 -25.26 19.85
C PRO A 196 15.94 -26.28 20.22
N THR A 197 17.05 -26.31 19.46
CA THR A 197 18.20 -27.20 19.72
C THR A 197 18.97 -26.74 20.97
N ILE A 198 19.14 -25.43 21.15
CA ILE A 198 19.79 -24.83 22.33
C ILE A 198 18.92 -25.05 23.59
N LEU A 199 17.59 -24.94 23.47
CA LEU A 199 16.66 -25.12 24.58
C LEU A 199 16.72 -26.53 25.20
N ARG A 200 17.17 -27.56 24.46
CA ARG A 200 17.34 -28.92 24.99
C ARG A 200 18.31 -28.97 26.17
N PHE A 201 19.32 -28.11 26.18
CA PHE A 201 20.38 -28.09 27.20
C PHE A 201 20.08 -27.17 28.39
N MET A 202 18.93 -26.49 28.40
CA MET A 202 18.53 -25.63 29.51
C MET A 202 17.93 -26.44 30.69
N PRO A 203 18.21 -26.05 31.95
CA PRO A 203 17.70 -26.71 33.16
C PRO A 203 16.16 -26.81 33.18
N THR A 204 15.65 -27.90 33.77
CA THR A 204 14.22 -28.24 33.78
C THR A 204 13.51 -27.94 35.10
N ALA A 205 14.18 -27.28 36.05
CA ALA A 205 13.64 -26.96 37.37
C ALA A 205 13.64 -25.44 37.65
N GLY A 206 12.72 -25.00 38.50
CA GLY A 206 12.60 -23.61 38.95
C GLY A 206 12.35 -22.59 37.82
N ARG A 207 12.74 -21.34 38.04
CA ARG A 207 12.52 -20.21 37.10
C ARG A 207 13.09 -20.42 35.70
N LEU A 208 14.21 -21.15 35.59
CA LEU A 208 14.82 -21.44 34.28
C LEU A 208 13.95 -22.36 33.41
N ARG A 209 13.13 -23.22 34.04
CA ARG A 209 12.11 -24.01 33.33
C ARG A 209 11.07 -23.11 32.68
N ASP A 210 10.58 -22.11 33.40
CA ASP A 210 9.54 -21.19 32.88
C ASP A 210 10.10 -20.27 31.79
N VAL A 211 11.37 -19.83 31.91
CA VAL A 211 12.07 -19.14 30.81
C VAL A 211 12.19 -20.03 29.56
N LYS A 212 12.57 -21.30 29.73
CA LYS A 212 12.63 -22.28 28.63
C LYS A 212 11.25 -22.48 28.01
N ASN A 213 10.21 -22.62 28.82
CA ASN A 213 8.82 -22.75 28.38
C ASN A 213 8.36 -21.52 27.58
N TYR A 214 8.67 -20.31 28.04
CA TYR A 214 8.39 -19.09 27.28
C TYR A 214 9.07 -19.11 25.92
N LEU A 215 10.36 -19.48 25.85
CA LEU A 215 11.09 -19.55 24.58
C LEU A 215 10.49 -20.60 23.64
N TYR A 216 9.96 -21.72 24.14
CA TYR A 216 9.21 -22.67 23.32
C TYR A 216 7.90 -22.09 22.80
N LEU A 217 7.10 -21.44 23.65
CA LEU A 217 5.87 -20.75 23.25
C LEU A 217 6.15 -19.70 22.18
N PHE A 218 7.25 -18.94 22.36
CA PHE A 218 7.74 -17.97 21.39
C PHE A 218 8.16 -18.63 20.06
N CYS A 219 8.83 -19.78 20.10
CA CYS A 219 9.20 -20.53 18.88
C CYS A 219 7.96 -21.05 18.12
N TYR A 220 6.95 -21.58 18.82
CA TYR A 220 5.69 -21.96 18.16
C TYR A 220 5.00 -20.77 17.52
N PHE A 221 5.03 -19.60 18.19
CA PHE A 221 4.41 -18.40 17.66
C PHE A 221 5.12 -17.84 16.42
N LEU A 222 6.45 -17.79 16.41
CA LEU A 222 7.23 -17.23 15.30
C LEU A 222 7.01 -17.96 13.97
N GLN A 223 6.54 -19.21 14.03
CA GLN A 223 6.17 -20.00 12.87
C GLN A 223 4.72 -20.47 13.06
N PRO A 224 3.72 -19.60 12.78
CA PRO A 224 2.34 -19.83 13.18
C PRO A 224 1.62 -20.86 12.29
N THR A 225 2.23 -22.02 12.04
CA THR A 225 1.55 -23.15 11.37
C THR A 225 0.38 -23.61 12.23
N PRO A 226 -0.69 -24.18 11.62
CA PRO A 226 -1.80 -24.74 12.40
C PRO A 226 -1.34 -25.72 13.48
N ARG A 227 -0.30 -26.52 13.18
CA ARG A 227 0.31 -27.46 14.13
C ARG A 227 1.04 -26.76 15.26
N ASN A 228 1.77 -25.69 14.98
CA ASN A 228 2.48 -24.92 16.00
C ASN A 228 1.52 -24.14 16.89
N ILE A 229 0.49 -23.50 16.34
CA ILE A 229 -0.53 -22.80 17.14
C ILE A 229 -1.27 -23.79 18.05
N ARG A 230 -1.67 -24.95 17.53
CA ARG A 230 -2.23 -26.03 18.36
C ARG A 230 -1.28 -26.46 19.48
N SER A 231 0.00 -26.64 19.15
CA SER A 231 1.03 -27.03 20.12
C SER A 231 1.27 -25.94 21.16
N MET A 232 1.21 -24.66 20.78
CA MET A 232 1.34 -23.50 21.68
C MET A 232 0.24 -23.49 22.73
N ILE A 233 -1.02 -23.65 22.32
CA ILE A 233 -2.18 -23.69 23.23
C ILE A 233 -2.08 -24.91 24.16
N LEU A 234 -1.84 -26.11 23.61
CA LEU A 234 -1.65 -27.34 24.41
C LEU A 234 -0.49 -27.20 25.40
N PHE A 235 0.61 -26.57 25.00
CA PHE A 235 1.78 -26.38 25.84
C PHE A 235 1.48 -25.48 27.03
N ALA A 236 0.80 -24.35 26.80
CA ALA A 236 0.41 -23.47 27.90
C ALA A 236 -0.59 -24.15 28.85
N LEU A 237 -1.61 -24.84 28.32
CA LEU A 237 -2.59 -25.59 29.12
C LEU A 237 -1.91 -26.66 29.98
N LYS A 238 -1.07 -27.51 29.37
CA LYS A 238 -0.38 -28.62 30.05
C LYS A 238 0.54 -28.14 31.18
N HIS A 239 1.25 -27.03 30.98
CA HIS A 239 2.28 -26.59 31.90
C HIS A 239 1.79 -25.66 33.00
N TYR A 240 0.72 -24.89 32.77
CA TYR A 240 0.31 -23.84 33.70
C TYR A 240 -1.10 -24.00 34.28
N VAL A 241 -2.02 -24.69 33.60
CA VAL A 241 -3.39 -24.86 34.13
C VAL A 241 -3.44 -26.01 35.13
N LYS A 242 -4.01 -25.74 36.32
CA LYS A 242 -4.11 -26.70 37.42
C LYS A 242 -5.37 -27.55 37.31
N ASP A 243 -5.53 -28.26 36.19
CA ASP A 243 -6.66 -29.18 35.96
C ASP A 243 -6.23 -30.66 36.06
N GLY A 244 -6.94 -31.44 36.89
CA GLY A 244 -6.64 -32.86 37.10
C GLY A 244 -6.81 -33.73 35.85
N ARG A 245 -7.67 -33.33 34.89
CA ARG A 245 -7.85 -34.00 33.59
C ARG A 245 -6.61 -33.80 32.72
N LEU A 246 -6.11 -32.57 32.62
CA LEU A 246 -4.89 -32.25 31.84
C LEU A 246 -3.66 -33.01 32.35
N ARG A 247 -3.55 -33.24 33.67
CA ARG A 247 -2.46 -34.02 34.27
C ARG A 247 -2.53 -35.52 33.98
N LYS A 248 -3.73 -36.08 33.81
CA LYS A 248 -3.96 -37.51 33.52
C LYS A 248 -3.86 -37.83 32.03
N LEU A 249 -4.04 -36.84 31.16
CA LEU A 249 -3.96 -37.01 29.72
C LEU A 249 -2.51 -37.19 29.26
N LYS A 250 -2.27 -38.21 28.42
CA LYS A 250 -0.99 -38.38 27.72
C LYS A 250 -0.91 -37.40 26.55
N ILE A 251 -0.67 -36.13 26.84
CA ILE A 251 -0.58 -35.07 25.82
C ILE A 251 0.79 -35.12 25.15
N ASN A 252 0.82 -35.44 23.86
CA ASN A 252 2.01 -35.35 23.02
C ASN A 252 2.09 -33.94 22.40
N ILE A 253 3.15 -33.20 22.71
CA ILE A 253 3.39 -31.88 22.14
C ILE A 253 4.63 -31.99 21.25
N PRO A 254 4.47 -31.97 19.91
CA PRO A 254 5.60 -32.07 19.00
C PRO A 254 6.49 -30.84 19.10
N ALA A 255 7.77 -30.97 18.75
CA ALA A 255 8.66 -29.81 18.66
C ALA A 255 8.15 -28.79 17.61
N PRO A 256 8.51 -27.49 17.75
CA PRO A 256 8.12 -26.47 16.78
C PRO A 256 8.52 -26.87 15.36
N GLU A 257 7.53 -26.85 14.47
CA GLU A 257 7.71 -27.03 13.03
C GLU A 257 8.41 -25.81 12.43
N ALA A 258 9.33 -26.05 11.50
CA ALA A 258 10.03 -25.01 10.77
C ALA A 258 9.67 -25.04 9.29
N LEU A 259 9.38 -23.87 8.73
CA LEU A 259 9.15 -23.64 7.30
C LEU A 259 10.19 -22.66 6.76
N PRO A 260 10.56 -22.78 5.47
CA PRO A 260 11.61 -21.96 4.87
C PRO A 260 11.34 -20.46 5.02
N SER A 261 12.43 -19.68 5.11
CA SER A 261 12.38 -18.22 5.20
C SER A 261 12.01 -17.56 3.87
N ALA A 262 12.41 -18.19 2.76
CA ALA A 262 12.05 -17.80 1.41
C ALA A 262 11.69 -19.06 0.60
N ALA A 263 10.56 -19.03 -0.10
CA ALA A 263 10.07 -20.14 -0.91
C ALA A 263 9.02 -19.66 -1.92
N ILE A 264 8.70 -20.53 -2.88
CA ILE A 264 7.57 -20.36 -3.79
C ILE A 264 6.39 -21.19 -3.28
N TYR A 265 5.23 -20.55 -3.23
CA TYR A 265 3.93 -21.12 -2.88
C TYR A 265 3.07 -21.28 -4.14
N HIS A 266 2.18 -22.26 -4.16
CA HIS A 266 1.10 -22.36 -5.13
C HIS A 266 -0.07 -23.14 -4.52
N PRO A 267 -1.34 -22.73 -4.72
CA PRO A 267 -2.52 -23.43 -4.16
C PRO A 267 -2.58 -24.91 -4.52
N ASP A 268 -2.30 -25.26 -5.78
CA ASP A 268 -2.32 -26.65 -6.25
C ASP A 268 -1.04 -27.45 -5.93
N ALA A 269 -0.02 -26.83 -5.33
CA ALA A 269 1.22 -27.51 -5.00
C ALA A 269 1.10 -28.31 -3.69
N PRO A 270 1.68 -29.52 -3.61
CA PRO A 270 1.64 -30.32 -2.39
C PRO A 270 2.56 -29.77 -1.28
N LYS A 271 3.51 -28.88 -1.63
CA LYS A 271 4.50 -28.31 -0.72
C LYS A 271 5.01 -26.97 -1.22
N LEU A 272 5.72 -26.24 -0.35
CA LEU A 272 6.54 -25.08 -0.73
C LEU A 272 7.81 -25.52 -1.47
N PHE A 273 8.30 -24.68 -2.37
CA PHE A 273 9.54 -24.91 -3.13
C PHE A 273 10.62 -23.91 -2.71
N GLU A 274 11.76 -24.39 -2.23
CA GLU A 274 12.88 -23.52 -1.83
C GLU A 274 13.73 -23.03 -3.02
N THR A 275 13.55 -23.62 -4.21
CA THR A 275 14.27 -23.25 -5.42
C THR A 275 13.32 -23.07 -6.61
N PHE A 276 13.69 -22.15 -7.51
CA PHE A 276 12.97 -21.92 -8.76
C PHE A 276 12.91 -23.19 -9.63
N GLU A 277 13.98 -23.97 -9.71
CA GLU A 277 14.02 -25.17 -10.58
C GLU A 277 13.08 -26.28 -10.10
N GLU A 278 12.91 -26.46 -8.78
CA GLU A 278 11.91 -27.39 -8.27
C GLU A 278 10.48 -26.95 -8.60
N TYR A 279 10.19 -25.66 -8.42
CA TYR A 279 8.90 -25.07 -8.78
C TYR A 279 8.64 -25.22 -10.29
N ARG A 280 9.59 -24.84 -11.13
CA ARG A 280 9.49 -24.93 -12.59
C ARG A 280 9.22 -26.36 -13.05
N LYS A 281 9.95 -27.34 -12.50
CA LYS A 281 9.75 -28.76 -12.79
C LYS A 281 8.38 -29.29 -12.34
N TRP A 282 7.75 -28.67 -11.34
CA TRP A 282 6.41 -29.03 -10.90
C TRP A 282 5.36 -28.33 -11.77
N TYR A 283 5.48 -27.02 -11.96
CA TYR A 283 4.54 -26.16 -12.68
C TYR A 283 4.37 -26.55 -14.15
N LEU A 284 5.46 -26.97 -14.81
CA LEU A 284 5.43 -27.40 -16.21
C LEU A 284 5.01 -28.86 -16.42
N ARG A 285 4.69 -29.62 -15.35
CA ARG A 285 4.22 -31.01 -15.51
C ARG A 285 2.85 -31.03 -16.18
N PRO A 286 2.60 -31.95 -17.12
CA PRO A 286 1.27 -32.19 -17.64
C PRO A 286 0.32 -32.60 -16.51
N SER A 287 -0.74 -31.82 -16.28
CA SER A 287 -1.78 -32.15 -15.29
C SER A 287 -2.84 -33.07 -15.90
N PRO A 288 -3.40 -34.04 -15.17
CA PRO A 288 -4.51 -34.87 -15.68
C PRO A 288 -5.73 -34.05 -16.10
N LYS A 289 -5.97 -32.88 -15.46
CA LYS A 289 -7.05 -31.95 -15.81
C LYS A 289 -6.87 -31.27 -17.17
N SER A 290 -5.64 -31.16 -17.67
CA SER A 290 -5.36 -30.55 -18.99
C SER A 290 -5.75 -31.44 -20.17
N LYS A 291 -6.15 -32.69 -19.93
CA LYS A 291 -6.69 -33.60 -20.96
C LYS A 291 -8.21 -33.47 -21.16
N LEU A 292 -8.94 -32.91 -20.18
CA LEU A 292 -10.39 -32.74 -20.24
C LEU A 292 -10.82 -31.32 -20.66
N GLN A 293 -9.96 -30.32 -20.48
CA GLN A 293 -10.22 -28.97 -20.97
C GLN A 293 -9.70 -28.84 -22.41
N SER A 294 -10.59 -28.34 -23.27
CA SER A 294 -10.55 -28.31 -24.72
C SER A 294 -9.30 -27.67 -25.34
N SER A 295 -9.21 -27.80 -26.67
CA SER A 295 -8.18 -27.39 -27.65
C SER A 295 -7.62 -25.94 -27.59
N LYS A 296 -7.81 -25.19 -26.51
CA LYS A 296 -7.31 -23.81 -26.29
C LYS A 296 -6.49 -23.59 -25.01
N ALA A 297 -6.37 -24.56 -24.11
CA ALA A 297 -5.51 -24.42 -22.92
C ALA A 297 -4.02 -24.48 -23.32
N LYS A 298 -3.47 -23.34 -23.73
CA LYS A 298 -2.05 -23.18 -24.04
C LYS A 298 -1.27 -23.49 -22.77
N GLN A 299 -0.36 -24.47 -22.82
CA GLN A 299 0.49 -24.80 -21.68
C GLN A 299 1.21 -23.53 -21.21
N LEU A 300 0.94 -23.10 -19.97
CA LEU A 300 1.54 -21.91 -19.39
C LEU A 300 3.06 -22.10 -19.29
N ALA A 301 3.81 -21.17 -19.88
CA ALA A 301 5.27 -21.17 -19.85
C ALA A 301 5.76 -20.21 -18.76
N LEU A 302 6.77 -20.62 -17.98
CA LEU A 302 7.45 -19.73 -17.04
C LEU A 302 8.51 -18.89 -17.77
N ASP A 303 8.05 -17.98 -18.63
CA ASP A 303 8.90 -17.05 -19.39
C ASP A 303 8.79 -15.60 -18.87
N ALA A 304 9.81 -14.80 -19.18
CA ALA A 304 9.99 -13.44 -18.66
C ALA A 304 8.96 -12.41 -19.15
N ASP A 305 8.13 -12.76 -20.13
CA ASP A 305 7.16 -11.88 -20.74
C ASP A 305 5.71 -12.26 -20.40
N SER A 306 5.49 -13.45 -19.83
CA SER A 306 4.16 -13.92 -19.40
C SER A 306 4.06 -14.25 -17.91
N THR A 307 5.16 -14.26 -17.15
CA THR A 307 5.15 -14.65 -15.74
C THR A 307 5.01 -13.47 -14.79
N VAL A 308 4.00 -13.46 -13.95
CA VAL A 308 3.81 -12.48 -12.87
C VAL A 308 4.50 -12.96 -11.60
N GLY A 309 5.39 -12.13 -11.04
CA GLY A 309 5.94 -12.36 -9.71
C GLY A 309 5.00 -11.81 -8.64
N LEU A 310 4.51 -12.64 -7.72
CA LEU A 310 3.72 -12.20 -6.58
C LEU A 310 4.57 -12.23 -5.31
N LEU A 311 4.51 -11.19 -4.50
CA LEU A 311 5.14 -11.16 -3.17
C LEU A 311 4.05 -11.34 -2.11
N LEU A 312 4.09 -12.47 -1.41
CA LEU A 312 3.09 -12.88 -0.43
C LEU A 312 3.59 -12.66 1.00
N MET A 313 2.66 -12.46 1.93
CA MET A 313 2.97 -12.47 3.35
C MET A 313 3.24 -13.89 3.84
N ARG A 314 4.49 -14.16 4.27
CA ARG A 314 4.86 -15.44 4.88
C ARG A 314 3.90 -15.88 6.00
N PRO A 315 3.46 -15.02 6.95
CA PRO A 315 2.53 -15.45 7.99
C PRO A 315 1.21 -16.04 7.45
N GLN A 316 0.66 -15.51 6.36
CA GLN A 316 -0.59 -16.02 5.77
C GLN A 316 -0.38 -17.39 5.09
N VAL A 317 0.73 -17.56 4.36
CA VAL A 317 1.08 -18.86 3.75
C VAL A 317 1.37 -19.93 4.80
N VAL A 318 2.14 -19.59 5.83
CA VAL A 318 2.54 -20.50 6.91
C VAL A 318 1.34 -20.95 7.76
N SER A 319 0.40 -20.04 8.02
CA SER A 319 -0.84 -20.32 8.76
C SER A 319 -1.93 -21.00 7.93
N LYS A 320 -1.73 -21.10 6.60
CA LYS A 320 -2.71 -21.60 5.62
C LYS A 320 -3.98 -20.74 5.51
N THR A 321 -3.85 -19.44 5.77
CA THR A 321 -4.93 -18.46 5.54
C THR A 321 -4.75 -17.79 4.18
N THR A 322 -4.92 -18.56 3.10
CA THR A 322 -4.48 -18.20 1.74
C THR A 322 -5.60 -18.04 0.72
N LYS A 323 -6.88 -18.18 1.10
CA LYS A 323 -7.99 -18.23 0.13
C LYS A 323 -8.02 -17.05 -0.85
N HIS A 324 -7.77 -15.84 -0.36
CA HIS A 324 -7.67 -14.63 -1.19
C HIS A 324 -6.47 -14.65 -2.15
N TYR A 325 -5.34 -15.23 -1.76
CA TYR A 325 -4.19 -15.47 -2.64
C TYR A 325 -4.49 -16.53 -3.68
N ASP A 326 -5.13 -17.62 -3.28
CA ASP A 326 -5.43 -18.76 -4.14
C ASP A 326 -6.33 -18.35 -5.30
N ALA A 327 -7.41 -17.61 -5.01
CA ALA A 327 -8.31 -17.07 -6.01
C ALA A 327 -7.62 -16.09 -6.97
N LEU A 328 -6.75 -15.20 -6.46
CA LEU A 328 -6.01 -14.28 -7.32
C LEU A 328 -5.00 -15.00 -8.21
N ILE A 329 -4.31 -16.02 -7.67
CA ILE A 329 -3.40 -16.86 -8.44
C ILE A 329 -4.14 -17.53 -9.59
N HIS A 330 -5.26 -18.21 -9.31
CA HIS A 330 -6.09 -18.85 -10.33
C HIS A 330 -6.64 -17.84 -11.34
N ALA A 331 -7.12 -16.68 -10.91
CA ALA A 331 -7.59 -15.64 -11.82
C ALA A 331 -6.50 -15.16 -12.80
N ILE A 332 -5.24 -15.06 -12.35
CA ILE A 332 -4.11 -14.69 -13.22
C ILE A 332 -3.81 -15.80 -14.23
N GLU A 333 -3.88 -17.06 -13.82
CA GLU A 333 -3.66 -18.22 -14.68
C GLU A 333 -4.77 -18.40 -15.72
N ASP A 334 -6.03 -18.14 -15.34
CA ASP A 334 -7.19 -18.17 -16.23
C ASP A 334 -7.10 -17.09 -17.33
N GLU A 335 -6.41 -15.98 -17.05
CA GLU A 335 -6.08 -14.93 -18.03
C GLU A 335 -4.86 -15.29 -18.92
N GLY A 336 -4.32 -16.50 -18.78
CA GLY A 336 -3.23 -17.02 -19.61
C GLY A 336 -1.85 -16.49 -19.22
N LEU A 337 -1.67 -16.03 -17.98
CA LEU A 337 -0.38 -15.61 -17.42
C LEU A 337 0.13 -16.66 -16.43
N SER A 338 1.44 -16.87 -16.40
CA SER A 338 2.04 -17.74 -15.38
C SER A 338 2.28 -16.95 -14.10
N VAL A 339 2.41 -17.63 -12.96
CA VAL A 339 2.74 -16.98 -11.68
C VAL A 339 3.99 -17.56 -11.02
N ILE A 340 4.69 -16.72 -10.24
CA ILE A 340 5.66 -17.16 -9.22
C ILE A 340 5.28 -16.46 -7.90
N PRO A 341 4.49 -17.12 -7.04
CA PRO A 341 4.10 -16.58 -5.75
C PRO A 341 5.18 -16.83 -4.70
N ALA A 342 6.00 -15.82 -4.42
CA ALA A 342 7.13 -15.92 -3.52
C ALA A 342 6.83 -15.35 -2.13
N ILE A 343 7.32 -16.03 -1.10
CA ILE A 343 7.45 -15.51 0.26
C ILE A 343 8.92 -15.20 0.57
N SER A 344 9.17 -14.19 1.40
CA SER A 344 10.48 -13.95 2.02
C SER A 344 10.33 -13.57 3.50
N THR A 345 11.45 -13.23 4.14
CA THR A 345 11.43 -12.63 5.46
C THR A 345 10.74 -11.26 5.37
N LEU A 346 9.49 -11.20 5.82
CA LEU A 346 8.57 -10.07 6.09
C LEU A 346 8.95 -8.64 5.67
N MET A 347 10.20 -8.20 5.87
CA MET A 347 10.65 -6.82 5.75
C MET A 347 11.67 -6.61 4.62
N ASP A 348 12.01 -7.61 3.81
CA ASP A 348 12.90 -7.43 2.66
C ASP A 348 12.52 -8.36 1.51
N ASN A 349 11.88 -7.80 0.49
CA ASN A 349 11.44 -8.56 -0.68
C ASN A 349 12.57 -8.85 -1.68
N ARG A 350 13.76 -8.26 -1.50
CA ARG A 350 14.90 -8.47 -2.41
C ARG A 350 15.34 -9.92 -2.42
N GLU A 351 15.31 -10.60 -1.29
CA GLU A 351 15.69 -12.02 -1.19
C GLU A 351 14.79 -12.90 -2.07
N ALA A 352 13.46 -12.71 -2.01
CA ALA A 352 12.52 -13.42 -2.89
C ALA A 352 12.80 -13.09 -4.37
N CYS A 353 12.97 -11.81 -4.71
CA CYS A 353 13.25 -11.40 -6.08
C CYS A 353 14.57 -11.99 -6.62
N GLN A 354 15.64 -11.97 -5.82
CA GLN A 354 16.94 -12.52 -6.20
C GLN A 354 16.88 -14.03 -6.40
N ASN A 355 16.19 -14.75 -5.51
CA ASN A 355 16.12 -16.21 -5.57
C ASN A 355 15.21 -16.71 -6.69
N PHE A 356 14.08 -16.02 -6.94
CA PHE A 356 13.00 -16.57 -7.76
C PHE A 356 12.70 -15.73 -9.02
N PHE A 357 12.86 -14.41 -8.98
CA PHE A 357 12.49 -13.53 -10.10
C PHE A 357 13.68 -13.14 -11.00
N MET A 358 14.91 -13.44 -10.63
CA MET A 358 16.13 -13.05 -11.35
C MET A 358 16.94 -14.26 -11.81
N ASP A 359 17.34 -14.28 -13.08
CA ASP A 359 18.22 -15.32 -13.61
C ASP A 359 19.68 -15.10 -13.23
N THR A 360 20.07 -15.69 -12.11
CA THR A 360 21.44 -15.66 -11.57
C THR A 360 22.41 -16.58 -12.31
N SER A 361 21.91 -17.48 -13.18
CA SER A 361 22.75 -18.42 -13.94
C SER A 361 23.53 -17.78 -15.10
N LYS A 362 23.15 -16.56 -15.50
CA LYS A 362 23.77 -15.81 -16.61
C LYS A 362 24.63 -14.62 -16.18
N SER A 363 24.94 -14.48 -14.89
CA SER A 363 25.93 -13.50 -14.46
C SER A 363 27.33 -13.97 -14.88
N PRO A 364 28.10 -13.22 -15.69
CA PRO A 364 29.46 -13.61 -15.99
C PRO A 364 30.27 -13.57 -14.69
N THR A 365 30.82 -14.73 -14.34
CA THR A 365 31.93 -14.97 -13.42
C THR A 365 31.92 -14.23 -12.07
N SER A 366 31.71 -15.03 -11.04
CA SER A 366 32.30 -14.92 -9.71
C SER A 366 33.60 -14.12 -9.64
N ASN A 367 33.52 -12.92 -9.05
CA ASN A 367 34.42 -12.55 -7.98
C ASN A 367 33.74 -11.48 -7.11
N VAL A 368 33.56 -11.83 -5.83
CA VAL A 368 33.07 -10.91 -4.81
C VAL A 368 34.15 -9.84 -4.61
N GLN A 369 34.08 -8.76 -5.38
CA GLN A 369 34.66 -7.48 -5.03
C GLN A 369 33.54 -6.46 -4.87
N ARG A 370 33.59 -5.76 -3.74
CA ARG A 370 32.62 -4.73 -3.33
C ARG A 370 32.34 -3.78 -4.50
N PRO A 371 31.08 -3.35 -4.73
CA PRO A 371 30.80 -2.35 -5.74
C PRO A 371 31.41 -1.02 -5.27
N THR A 372 32.59 -0.68 -5.80
CA THR A 372 33.02 0.70 -5.91
C THR A 372 32.30 1.28 -7.10
N SER A 373 31.31 2.13 -6.84
CA SER A 373 30.56 2.86 -7.85
C SER A 373 31.51 3.69 -8.72
N LYS A 374 31.80 3.23 -9.93
CA LYS A 374 32.18 4.09 -11.05
C LYS A 374 31.15 3.88 -12.15
N ILE A 375 30.23 4.84 -12.25
CA ILE A 375 29.35 5.02 -13.39
C ILE A 375 30.26 5.30 -14.59
N ARG A 376 30.28 4.41 -15.59
CA ARG A 376 30.87 4.71 -16.90
C ARG A 376 29.76 5.25 -17.81
N THR A 377 29.95 6.47 -18.29
CA THR A 377 29.11 7.12 -19.29
C THR A 377 29.63 6.79 -20.68
N THR A 378 28.74 6.52 -21.64
CA THR A 378 29.06 6.65 -23.07
C THR A 378 28.95 8.12 -23.48
N ASP A 379 29.48 8.50 -24.64
CA ASP A 379 29.43 9.85 -25.23
C ASP A 379 27.99 10.43 -25.43
N LYS A 380 26.95 9.68 -25.04
CA LYS A 380 25.53 10.12 -25.08
C LYS A 380 24.81 10.07 -23.72
N GLY A 381 25.53 10.00 -22.60
CA GLY A 381 24.96 10.23 -21.26
C GLY A 381 23.94 9.20 -20.76
N GLN A 382 23.75 8.05 -21.43
CA GLN A 382 22.91 6.97 -20.93
C GLN A 382 23.74 5.94 -20.14
N PRO A 383 23.36 5.60 -18.90
CA PRO A 383 24.03 4.55 -18.12
C PRO A 383 23.72 3.18 -18.72
N THR A 384 24.74 2.51 -19.25
CA THR A 384 24.66 1.09 -19.63
C THR A 384 24.82 0.23 -18.38
N MET A 385 23.70 -0.24 -17.83
CA MET A 385 23.67 -1.26 -16.76
C MET A 385 23.60 -2.65 -17.40
N ASP A 386 24.41 -3.60 -16.93
CA ASP A 386 24.31 -5.01 -17.32
C ASP A 386 22.87 -5.51 -17.10
N LYS A 387 22.19 -5.94 -18.16
CA LYS A 387 20.82 -6.45 -18.10
C LYS A 387 20.79 -7.75 -17.31
N GLN A 388 20.51 -7.70 -16.01
CA GLN A 388 20.09 -8.88 -15.28
C GLN A 388 18.80 -9.42 -15.92
N HIS A 389 18.83 -10.68 -16.36
CA HIS A 389 17.69 -11.32 -17.00
C HIS A 389 16.60 -11.58 -15.95
N SER A 390 15.54 -10.78 -15.98
CA SER A 390 14.35 -11.02 -15.16
C SER A 390 13.59 -12.25 -15.67
N ARG A 391 13.08 -13.08 -14.76
CA ARG A 391 12.16 -14.20 -15.03
C ARG A 391 10.68 -13.79 -15.01
N VAL A 392 10.39 -12.54 -14.65
CA VAL A 392 9.02 -12.04 -14.50
C VAL A 392 8.76 -10.86 -15.42
N SER A 393 7.52 -10.72 -15.86
CA SER A 393 7.04 -9.61 -16.68
C SER A 393 6.62 -8.41 -15.82
N GLN A 394 6.22 -8.66 -14.58
CA GLN A 394 5.81 -7.63 -13.62
C GLN A 394 5.84 -8.20 -12.21
N ILE A 395 5.91 -7.31 -11.22
CA ILE A 395 5.85 -7.65 -9.80
C ILE A 395 4.58 -7.06 -9.21
N VAL A 396 3.85 -7.88 -8.47
CA VAL A 396 2.72 -7.46 -7.64
C VAL A 396 3.04 -7.80 -6.19
N SER A 397 3.16 -6.77 -5.36
CA SER A 397 3.20 -6.92 -3.92
C SER A 397 1.79 -7.12 -3.38
N LEU A 398 1.59 -8.21 -2.64
CA LEU A 398 0.39 -8.48 -1.86
C LEU A 398 0.69 -8.43 -0.35
N THR A 399 1.82 -7.80 0.03
CA THR A 399 2.27 -7.72 1.42
C THR A 399 1.63 -6.58 2.19
N GLY A 400 1.10 -5.56 1.50
CA GLY A 400 0.59 -4.34 2.12
C GLY A 400 1.67 -3.47 2.77
N PHE A 401 2.96 -3.68 2.45
CA PHE A 401 4.09 -2.98 3.04
C PHE A 401 5.07 -2.46 1.98
N SER A 402 6.05 -1.67 2.47
CA SER A 402 7.20 -1.27 1.66
C SER A 402 7.93 -2.46 1.07
N PHE A 403 8.55 -2.26 -0.10
CA PHE A 403 9.36 -3.27 -0.76
C PHE A 403 10.60 -3.66 0.09
N VAL A 404 11.23 -2.69 0.75
CA VAL A 404 12.30 -2.89 1.75
C VAL A 404 11.96 -2.10 3.01
N GLY A 405 11.81 -2.83 4.12
CA GLY A 405 11.50 -2.29 5.43
C GLY A 405 10.06 -2.54 5.86
N GLY A 406 9.77 -2.17 7.11
CA GLY A 406 8.42 -2.22 7.69
C GLY A 406 7.76 -0.85 7.73
N PRO A 407 6.49 -0.76 8.18
CA PRO A 407 5.74 0.50 8.25
C PRO A 407 6.44 1.63 9.01
N ALA A 408 7.23 1.29 10.04
CA ALA A 408 7.93 2.25 10.89
C ALA A 408 9.37 2.58 10.42
N MET A 409 9.94 1.77 9.53
CA MET A 409 11.30 1.94 9.00
C MET A 409 11.36 1.41 7.57
N ASN A 410 10.90 2.21 6.60
CA ASN A 410 11.02 1.93 5.17
C ASN A 410 12.36 2.45 4.62
N ASP A 411 12.95 1.73 3.68
CA ASP A 411 14.14 2.14 2.93
C ASP A 411 13.79 2.27 1.45
N SER A 412 13.06 3.34 1.12
CA SER A 412 12.59 3.58 -0.25
C SER A 412 13.72 3.86 -1.25
N VAL A 413 14.90 4.30 -0.77
CA VAL A 413 16.09 4.45 -1.62
C VAL A 413 16.60 3.09 -2.06
N ALA A 414 16.72 2.13 -1.14
CA ALA A 414 17.08 0.76 -1.49
C ALA A 414 16.01 0.08 -2.35
N SER A 415 14.72 0.33 -2.08
CA SER A 415 13.61 -0.15 -2.90
C SER A 415 13.73 0.35 -4.34
N SER A 416 13.84 1.67 -4.53
CA SER A 416 13.94 2.30 -5.85
C SER A 416 15.16 1.81 -6.63
N ALA A 417 16.33 1.73 -5.99
CA ALA A 417 17.55 1.24 -6.63
C ALA A 417 17.41 -0.21 -7.13
N PHE A 418 16.83 -1.10 -6.32
CA PHE A 418 16.65 -2.50 -6.69
C PHE A 418 15.62 -2.66 -7.81
N LEU A 419 14.45 -2.01 -7.68
CA LEU A 419 13.36 -2.09 -8.66
C LEU A 419 13.77 -1.48 -10.00
N ARG A 420 14.54 -0.39 -10.00
CA ARG A 420 15.10 0.24 -11.21
C ARG A 420 16.04 -0.70 -11.97
N ASN A 421 16.87 -1.45 -11.26
CA ASN A 421 17.77 -2.43 -11.87
C ASN A 421 17.00 -3.60 -12.50
N LEU A 422 15.93 -4.05 -11.85
CA LEU A 422 15.08 -5.12 -12.37
C LEU A 422 14.24 -4.64 -13.57
N ASN A 423 13.87 -3.35 -13.60
CA ASN A 423 13.16 -2.67 -14.67
C ASN A 423 11.86 -3.38 -15.10
N ARG A 424 11.01 -3.64 -14.11
CA ARG A 424 9.70 -4.28 -14.27
C ARG A 424 8.61 -3.42 -13.59
N PRO A 425 7.38 -3.36 -14.13
CA PRO A 425 6.26 -2.73 -13.45
C PRO A 425 6.10 -3.29 -12.04
N TYR A 426 6.00 -2.40 -11.06
CA TYR A 426 5.79 -2.74 -9.65
C TYR A 426 4.43 -2.20 -9.19
N ARG A 427 3.58 -3.12 -8.74
CA ARG A 427 2.24 -2.83 -8.22
C ARG A 427 2.13 -3.25 -6.76
N SER A 428 1.25 -2.59 -6.02
CA SER A 428 0.92 -2.97 -4.65
C SER A 428 -0.58 -3.11 -4.52
N ALA A 429 -1.08 -4.35 -4.52
CA ALA A 429 -2.50 -4.62 -4.35
C ALA A 429 -2.85 -4.75 -2.86
N VAL A 430 -4.10 -4.44 -2.53
CA VAL A 430 -4.57 -4.16 -1.17
C VAL A 430 -5.44 -5.31 -0.68
N SER A 431 -5.09 -5.84 0.50
CA SER A 431 -5.93 -6.76 1.26
C SER A 431 -6.56 -6.04 2.44
N LEU A 432 -7.86 -6.25 2.68
CA LEU A 432 -8.56 -5.67 3.82
C LEU A 432 -8.26 -6.48 5.08
N ASP A 433 -7.13 -6.17 5.71
CA ASP A 433 -6.63 -6.88 6.90
C ASP A 433 -7.02 -6.19 8.22
N THR A 434 -7.27 -4.87 8.19
CA THR A 434 -7.64 -4.07 9.38
C THR A 434 -9.06 -3.49 9.29
N GLN A 435 -9.82 -3.88 8.27
CA GLN A 435 -11.23 -3.57 8.10
C GLN A 435 -11.94 -4.74 7.45
N SER A 436 -13.23 -4.93 7.75
CA SER A 436 -14.00 -5.98 7.08
C SER A 436 -14.38 -5.58 5.66
N ILE A 437 -14.66 -6.58 4.82
CA ILE A 437 -15.21 -6.38 3.47
C ILE A 437 -16.52 -5.59 3.53
N GLU A 438 -17.38 -5.87 4.51
CA GLU A 438 -18.68 -5.22 4.67
C GLU A 438 -18.50 -3.73 5.02
N ALA A 439 -17.64 -3.42 5.99
CA ALA A 439 -17.33 -2.04 6.36
C ALA A 439 -16.72 -1.26 5.20
N TRP A 440 -15.85 -1.91 4.40
CA TRP A 440 -15.29 -1.30 3.19
C TRP A 440 -16.36 -1.03 2.13
N ARG A 441 -17.31 -1.95 1.90
CA ARG A 441 -18.40 -1.79 0.93
C ARG A 441 -19.27 -0.59 1.28
N GLU A 442 -19.63 -0.42 2.55
CA GLU A 442 -20.46 0.68 3.06
C GLU A 442 -19.72 2.03 3.15
N SER A 443 -18.39 2.01 3.27
CA SER A 443 -17.58 3.23 3.41
C SER A 443 -17.51 4.07 2.13
N LEU A 444 -17.92 5.34 2.21
CA LEU A 444 -17.71 6.32 1.13
C LEU A 444 -16.23 6.72 0.96
N THR A 445 -15.43 6.65 2.02
CA THR A 445 -13.98 6.89 1.92
C THR A 445 -13.25 5.72 1.27
N GLY A 446 -13.77 4.50 1.46
CA GLY A 446 -13.14 3.25 1.04
C GLY A 446 -12.21 2.70 2.13
N LEU A 447 -10.89 2.83 1.97
CA LEU A 447 -9.94 2.35 2.99
C LEU A 447 -9.95 3.24 4.24
N ASN A 448 -9.84 2.63 5.42
CA ASN A 448 -9.62 3.37 6.66
C ASN A 448 -8.24 4.06 6.66
N PRO A 449 -8.02 5.11 7.49
CA PRO A 449 -6.78 5.89 7.48
C PRO A 449 -5.52 5.07 7.77
N ILE A 450 -5.61 4.07 8.64
CA ILE A 450 -4.47 3.20 9.01
C ILE A 450 -4.03 2.38 7.79
N GLN A 451 -4.98 1.73 7.13
CA GLN A 451 -4.73 0.91 5.96
C GLN A 451 -4.29 1.76 4.77
N ALA A 452 -4.87 2.95 4.59
CA ALA A 452 -4.45 3.89 3.56
C ALA A 452 -2.99 4.35 3.77
N GLY A 453 -2.59 4.66 5.00
CA GLY A 453 -1.20 5.01 5.32
C GLY A 453 -0.23 3.87 5.03
N MET A 454 -0.56 2.66 5.47
CA MET A 454 0.32 1.49 5.39
C MET A 454 0.40 0.88 4.00
N GLN A 455 -0.75 0.65 3.35
CA GLN A 455 -0.84 -0.12 2.10
C GLN A 455 -0.87 0.74 0.83
N ILE A 456 -0.99 2.07 0.96
CA ILE A 456 -1.06 3.00 -0.18
C ILE A 456 0.11 3.98 -0.14
N ALA A 457 0.16 4.85 0.88
CA ALA A 457 1.11 5.95 0.91
C ALA A 457 2.57 5.47 0.95
N ILE A 458 2.89 4.45 1.78
CA ILE A 458 4.25 3.91 1.87
C ILE A 458 4.67 3.23 0.54
N PRO A 459 3.90 2.29 -0.04
CA PRO A 459 4.23 1.71 -1.33
C PRO A 459 4.34 2.74 -2.48
N GLU A 460 3.54 3.82 -2.46
CA GLU A 460 3.64 4.89 -3.46
C GLU A 460 5.03 5.56 -3.45
N ILE A 461 5.66 5.70 -2.29
CA ILE A 461 7.03 6.24 -2.14
C ILE A 461 8.07 5.28 -2.74
N ASP A 462 7.83 3.96 -2.68
CA ASP A 462 8.66 2.96 -3.34
C ASP A 462 8.46 2.91 -4.87
N GLY A 463 7.52 3.69 -5.40
CA GLY A 463 7.14 3.69 -6.82
C GLY A 463 6.07 2.65 -7.17
N ALA A 464 5.36 2.09 -6.19
CA ALA A 464 4.23 1.20 -6.46
C ALA A 464 3.09 1.95 -7.15
N THR A 465 2.39 1.22 -8.01
CA THR A 465 1.23 1.69 -8.77
C THR A 465 0.02 0.80 -8.51
N GLU A 466 -1.17 1.28 -8.92
CA GLU A 466 -2.43 0.54 -8.93
C GLU A 466 -2.82 -0.09 -7.57
N PRO A 467 -3.21 0.73 -6.57
CA PRO A 467 -3.65 0.24 -5.26
C PRO A 467 -5.02 -0.45 -5.31
N PHE A 468 -5.05 -1.64 -5.89
CA PHE A 468 -6.26 -2.38 -6.22
C PHE A 468 -6.67 -3.33 -5.09
N VAL A 469 -7.91 -3.20 -4.59
CA VAL A 469 -8.45 -4.11 -3.56
C VAL A 469 -8.85 -5.44 -4.21
N TYR A 470 -8.35 -6.57 -3.68
CA TYR A 470 -8.60 -7.91 -4.24
C TYR A 470 -9.22 -8.90 -3.23
N GLY A 471 -9.18 -8.62 -1.93
CA GLY A 471 -9.68 -9.53 -0.91
C GLY A 471 -9.55 -8.95 0.49
N GLY A 472 -9.94 -9.72 1.50
CA GLY A 472 -9.86 -9.31 2.89
C GLY A 472 -10.70 -10.17 3.82
N ILE A 473 -10.78 -9.82 5.09
CA ILE A 473 -11.57 -10.57 6.07
C ILE A 473 -13.05 -10.15 5.98
N SER A 474 -13.97 -11.10 5.85
CA SER A 474 -15.41 -10.85 6.05
C SER A 474 -15.72 -10.86 7.55
N ALA A 475 -16.75 -10.10 7.97
CA ALA A 475 -17.25 -10.10 9.34
C ALA A 475 -17.63 -11.50 9.88
N THR A 476 -17.91 -12.47 9.00
CA THR A 476 -18.33 -13.83 9.39
C THR A 476 -17.22 -14.89 9.24
N ASP A 477 -16.17 -14.56 8.50
CA ASP A 477 -15.08 -15.50 8.20
C ASP A 477 -13.94 -15.39 9.21
N VAL A 478 -13.18 -16.48 9.33
CA VAL A 478 -12.02 -16.58 10.24
C VAL A 478 -10.67 -16.38 9.54
N GLU A 479 -10.69 -16.20 8.23
CA GLU A 479 -9.52 -15.97 7.38
C GLU A 479 -9.88 -15.04 6.23
N PRO A 480 -8.90 -14.39 5.58
CA PRO A 480 -9.17 -13.54 4.42
C PRO A 480 -9.75 -14.35 3.26
N VAL A 481 -10.76 -13.79 2.60
CA VAL A 481 -11.44 -14.33 1.43
C VAL A 481 -11.24 -13.42 0.22
N ALA A 482 -11.40 -13.98 -0.97
CA ALA A 482 -11.29 -13.25 -2.22
C ALA A 482 -12.53 -12.40 -2.49
N LEU A 483 -12.32 -11.25 -3.16
CA LEU A 483 -13.37 -10.56 -3.88
C LEU A 483 -13.26 -10.99 -5.34
N GLU A 484 -14.03 -12.00 -5.74
CA GLU A 484 -13.79 -12.71 -7.02
C GLU A 484 -13.86 -11.82 -8.25
N ASP A 485 -14.83 -10.91 -8.31
CA ASP A 485 -14.95 -9.92 -9.39
C ASP A 485 -13.69 -9.05 -9.48
N ARG A 486 -13.12 -8.70 -8.33
CA ARG A 486 -11.92 -7.88 -8.23
C ARG A 486 -10.68 -8.67 -8.64
N CYS A 487 -10.52 -9.91 -8.18
CA CYS A 487 -9.41 -10.78 -8.59
C CYS A 487 -9.38 -10.95 -10.12
N GLN A 488 -10.52 -11.22 -10.74
CA GLN A 488 -10.64 -11.36 -12.20
C GLN A 488 -10.34 -10.06 -12.93
N ARG A 489 -10.90 -8.92 -12.48
CA ARG A 489 -10.61 -7.60 -13.06
C ARG A 489 -9.13 -7.25 -12.97
N PHE A 490 -8.50 -7.53 -11.84
CA PHE A 490 -7.08 -7.26 -11.64
C PHE A 490 -6.20 -8.15 -12.52
N ALA A 491 -6.54 -9.44 -12.66
CA ALA A 491 -5.87 -10.34 -13.59
C ALA A 491 -5.95 -9.84 -15.05
N ARG A 492 -7.13 -9.38 -15.50
CA ARG A 492 -7.30 -8.74 -16.83
C ARG A 492 -6.43 -7.50 -17.00
N ARG A 493 -6.30 -6.65 -15.98
CA ARG A 493 -5.39 -5.49 -15.97
C ARG A 493 -3.93 -5.93 -16.12
N LEU A 494 -3.51 -6.95 -15.39
CA LEU A 494 -2.16 -7.52 -15.51
C LEU A 494 -1.90 -8.08 -16.91
N ARG A 495 -2.89 -8.71 -17.54
CA ARG A 495 -2.82 -9.20 -18.93
C ARG A 495 -2.69 -8.06 -19.94
N ARG A 496 -3.52 -7.02 -19.82
CA ARG A 496 -3.44 -5.81 -20.66
C ARG A 496 -2.08 -5.12 -20.53
N ALA A 497 -1.55 -4.99 -19.31
CA ALA A 497 -0.21 -4.46 -19.10
C ALA A 497 0.90 -5.32 -19.73
N ASN A 498 0.79 -6.65 -19.66
CA ASN A 498 1.73 -7.57 -20.31
C ASN A 498 1.68 -7.47 -21.84
N ARG A 499 0.50 -7.21 -22.41
CA ARG A 499 0.34 -7.03 -23.86
C ARG A 499 1.24 -5.90 -24.39
N LEU A 500 1.35 -4.79 -23.67
CA LEU A 500 2.21 -3.64 -24.05
C LEU A 500 3.69 -4.00 -24.21
N ARG A 501 4.14 -5.09 -23.57
CA ARG A 501 5.53 -5.56 -23.67
C ARG A 501 5.76 -6.58 -24.78
N ARG A 502 4.74 -7.34 -25.14
CA ARG A 502 4.86 -8.50 -26.03
C ARG A 502 4.54 -8.17 -27.48
N VAL A 503 3.60 -7.25 -27.67
CA VAL A 503 3.08 -6.92 -29.00
C VAL A 503 4.03 -5.92 -29.68
N PRO A 504 4.29 -6.08 -30.99
CA PRO A 504 5.04 -5.09 -31.75
C PRO A 504 4.44 -3.69 -31.59
N ARG A 505 5.28 -2.66 -31.44
CA ARG A 505 4.82 -1.28 -31.23
C ARG A 505 3.90 -0.77 -32.36
N SER A 506 4.12 -1.23 -33.59
CA SER A 506 3.28 -0.92 -34.76
C SER A 506 1.87 -1.52 -34.69
N GLU A 507 1.63 -2.48 -33.79
CA GLU A 507 0.32 -3.09 -33.56
C GLU A 507 -0.45 -2.48 -32.40
N LEU A 508 0.24 -1.73 -31.52
CA LEU A 508 -0.37 -1.14 -30.34
C LEU A 508 -1.26 0.05 -30.70
N LYS A 509 -2.47 0.08 -30.13
CA LYS A 509 -3.39 1.21 -30.21
C LYS A 509 -3.31 2.04 -28.95
N LEU A 510 -3.16 3.36 -29.08
CA LEU A 510 -3.02 4.27 -27.95
C LEU A 510 -4.10 5.35 -27.99
N ALA A 511 -4.63 5.74 -26.83
CA ALA A 511 -5.43 6.95 -26.68
C ALA A 511 -4.62 8.03 -25.95
N LEU A 512 -4.44 9.19 -26.58
CA LEU A 512 -3.99 10.42 -25.93
C LEU A 512 -5.23 11.25 -25.59
N VAL A 513 -5.45 11.53 -24.32
CA VAL A 513 -6.68 12.19 -23.84
C VAL A 513 -6.33 13.59 -23.34
N LEU A 514 -6.95 14.60 -23.97
CA LEU A 514 -6.85 16.00 -23.60
C LEU A 514 -8.05 16.44 -22.78
N PHE A 515 -7.84 17.44 -21.93
CA PHE A 515 -8.90 18.04 -21.13
C PHE A 515 -9.46 19.31 -21.75
N CYS A 516 -10.70 19.60 -21.37
CA CYS A 516 -11.45 20.79 -21.77
C CYS A 516 -12.15 21.34 -20.52
N PHE A 517 -11.40 22.04 -19.67
CA PHE A 517 -11.97 22.64 -18.47
C PHE A 517 -11.42 24.05 -18.23
N PRO A 518 -12.29 25.08 -18.10
CA PRO A 518 -13.74 25.08 -18.34
C PRO A 518 -14.13 24.73 -19.81
N PRO A 519 -15.34 24.23 -20.10
CA PRO A 519 -15.75 23.78 -21.44
C PRO A 519 -15.86 24.90 -22.48
N THR A 520 -14.75 25.28 -23.09
CA THR A 520 -14.75 26.19 -24.24
C THR A 520 -13.74 25.71 -25.28
N LYS A 521 -13.96 26.03 -26.56
CA LYS A 521 -13.00 25.72 -27.63
C LYS A 521 -11.59 26.27 -27.34
N GLY A 522 -11.49 27.39 -26.61
CA GLY A 522 -10.22 28.01 -26.22
C GLY A 522 -9.46 27.25 -25.12
N ASN A 523 -10.15 26.45 -24.30
CA ASN A 523 -9.57 25.74 -23.17
C ASN A 523 -9.24 24.27 -23.49
N ILE A 524 -9.53 23.80 -24.71
CA ILE A 524 -9.06 22.49 -25.15
C ILE A 524 -7.54 22.57 -25.30
N GLY A 525 -6.84 21.72 -24.55
CA GLY A 525 -5.38 21.73 -24.55
C GLY A 525 -4.78 22.86 -23.69
N THR A 526 -5.50 23.37 -22.70
CA THR A 526 -4.89 24.15 -21.61
C THR A 526 -4.68 23.23 -20.41
N ALA A 527 -3.43 23.10 -19.96
CA ALA A 527 -3.07 22.37 -18.75
C ALA A 527 -2.09 23.22 -17.93
N ALA A 528 -2.06 23.01 -16.61
CA ALA A 528 -1.23 23.82 -15.72
C ALA A 528 0.23 23.82 -16.17
N ASP A 529 0.69 24.99 -16.58
CA ASP A 529 2.04 25.28 -17.06
C ASP A 529 2.57 24.30 -18.13
N LEU A 530 1.69 23.82 -19.03
CA LEU A 530 2.03 22.91 -20.11
C LEU A 530 1.46 23.40 -21.44
N ASP A 531 2.32 23.59 -22.43
CA ASP A 531 1.89 23.83 -23.80
C ASP A 531 1.49 22.51 -24.47
N VAL A 532 0.20 22.19 -24.43
CA VAL A 532 -0.31 20.84 -24.73
C VAL A 532 -0.11 20.46 -26.19
N PHE A 533 -0.44 21.33 -27.15
CA PHE A 533 -0.37 20.95 -28.57
C PHE A 533 1.06 20.67 -29.07
N PRO A 534 2.06 21.53 -28.79
CA PRO A 534 3.47 21.23 -29.06
C PRO A 534 3.94 19.98 -28.32
N SER A 535 3.57 19.81 -27.05
CA SER A 535 3.94 18.62 -26.27
C SER A 535 3.37 17.33 -26.89
N VAL A 536 2.10 17.35 -27.30
CA VAL A 536 1.45 16.22 -27.98
C VAL A 536 2.13 15.96 -29.33
N TRP A 537 2.41 16.99 -30.11
CA TRP A 537 3.09 16.85 -31.40
C TRP A 537 4.48 16.22 -31.25
N ASP A 538 5.25 16.62 -30.23
CA ASP A 538 6.52 16.00 -29.87
C ASP A 538 6.37 14.54 -29.43
N ILE A 539 5.34 14.22 -28.64
CA ILE A 539 4.98 12.84 -28.27
C ILE A 539 4.69 12.01 -29.53
N LEU A 540 3.90 12.52 -30.48
CA LEU A 540 3.57 11.82 -31.73
C LEU A 540 4.82 11.55 -32.57
N LYS A 541 5.72 12.54 -32.72
CA LYS A 541 7.02 12.36 -33.40
C LYS A 541 7.86 11.28 -32.72
N LYS A 542 7.92 11.29 -31.38
CA LYS A 542 8.67 10.29 -30.62
C LYS A 542 8.08 8.89 -30.76
N LEU A 543 6.75 8.76 -30.70
CA LEU A 543 6.05 7.50 -30.94
C LEU A 543 6.35 6.94 -32.33
N LYS A 544 6.31 7.76 -33.39
CA LYS A 544 6.68 7.33 -34.75
C LYS A 544 8.11 6.83 -34.81
N ALA A 545 9.05 7.60 -34.25
CA ALA A 545 10.47 7.24 -34.22
C ALA A 545 10.74 5.93 -33.45
N ASP A 546 9.92 5.64 -32.44
CA ASP A 546 9.99 4.41 -31.64
C ASP A 546 9.28 3.21 -32.29
N GLY A 547 8.66 3.39 -33.47
CA GLY A 547 8.07 2.33 -34.28
C GLY A 547 6.56 2.13 -34.11
N TYR A 548 5.85 3.08 -33.50
CA TYR A 548 4.38 3.07 -33.45
C TYR A 548 3.77 3.51 -34.78
N ASP A 549 2.60 2.96 -35.10
CA ASP A 549 1.83 3.35 -36.28
C ASP A 549 1.02 4.63 -35.98
N VAL A 550 1.60 5.77 -36.34
CA VAL A 550 1.01 7.09 -36.13
C VAL A 550 1.21 8.00 -37.34
N GLU A 551 0.19 8.80 -37.63
CA GLU A 551 0.26 9.91 -38.58
C GLU A 551 0.69 11.19 -37.83
N ILE A 552 1.69 11.90 -38.34
CA ILE A 552 2.18 13.14 -37.72
C ILE A 552 1.72 14.31 -38.60
N PRO A 553 0.90 15.24 -38.08
CA PRO A 553 0.63 16.52 -38.76
C PRO A 553 1.92 17.33 -38.98
N ALA A 554 1.96 18.22 -39.96
CA ALA A 554 3.17 18.97 -40.31
C ALA A 554 3.64 19.92 -39.18
N SER A 555 2.72 20.41 -38.35
CA SER A 555 3.04 21.23 -37.16
C SER A 555 2.02 21.06 -36.02
N SER A 556 2.34 21.62 -34.84
CA SER A 556 1.41 21.74 -33.71
C SER A 556 0.15 22.52 -34.05
N GLU A 557 0.27 23.54 -34.90
CA GLU A 557 -0.83 24.40 -35.34
C GLU A 557 -1.76 23.64 -36.28
N GLU A 558 -1.22 22.82 -37.19
CA GLU A 558 -2.03 21.94 -38.04
C GLU A 558 -2.78 20.90 -37.19
N LEU A 559 -2.10 20.28 -36.21
CA LEU A 559 -2.74 19.36 -35.27
C LEU A 559 -3.92 20.04 -34.54
N ARG A 560 -3.70 21.25 -34.03
CA ARG A 560 -4.72 22.06 -33.37
C ARG A 560 -5.87 22.41 -34.32
N GLY A 561 -5.57 22.84 -35.54
CA GLY A 561 -6.55 23.19 -36.57
C GLY A 561 -7.44 22.01 -36.96
N ARG A 562 -6.84 20.82 -37.14
CA ARG A 562 -7.58 19.58 -37.40
C ARG A 562 -8.49 19.19 -36.24
N LEU A 563 -8.03 19.36 -35.00
CA LEU A 563 -8.79 18.95 -33.81
C LEU A 563 -9.95 19.91 -33.52
N LEU A 564 -9.71 21.22 -33.56
CA LEU A 564 -10.72 22.23 -33.17
C LEU A 564 -11.64 22.65 -34.31
N GLY A 565 -11.17 22.53 -35.55
CA GLY A 565 -11.94 22.77 -36.77
C GLY A 565 -12.67 21.50 -37.20
N GLY A 566 -12.14 20.84 -38.23
CA GLY A 566 -12.69 19.59 -38.76
C GLY A 566 -14.18 19.71 -39.10
N ASN A 567 -14.97 18.74 -38.67
CA ASN A 567 -16.43 18.75 -38.81
C ASN A 567 -17.16 19.34 -37.58
N SER A 568 -16.46 20.00 -36.65
CA SER A 568 -17.03 20.42 -35.35
C SER A 568 -18.23 21.35 -35.50
N GLU A 569 -18.18 22.29 -36.45
CA GLU A 569 -19.26 23.25 -36.69
C GLU A 569 -20.54 22.57 -37.21
N THR A 570 -20.39 21.54 -38.06
CA THR A 570 -21.53 20.76 -38.59
C THR A 570 -22.35 20.12 -37.47
N PHE A 571 -21.71 19.73 -36.38
CA PHE A 571 -22.35 19.06 -35.25
C PHE A 571 -22.54 19.96 -34.02
N GLY A 572 -22.20 21.26 -34.11
CA GLY A 572 -22.22 22.16 -32.95
C GLY A 572 -21.30 21.73 -31.80
N ALA A 573 -20.23 21.00 -32.11
CA ALA A 573 -19.29 20.45 -31.14
C ALA A 573 -18.09 21.37 -30.88
N THR A 574 -17.39 21.12 -29.77
CA THR A 574 -16.18 21.89 -29.41
C THR A 574 -14.94 21.47 -30.20
N ALA A 575 -14.90 20.22 -30.67
CA ALA A 575 -13.82 19.65 -31.46
C ALA A 575 -14.37 18.69 -32.54
N ASN A 576 -13.49 18.25 -33.43
CA ASN A 576 -13.79 17.30 -34.49
C ASN A 576 -14.41 16.01 -33.94
N ILE A 577 -15.43 15.50 -34.61
CA ILE A 577 -16.07 14.23 -34.29
C ILE A 577 -15.32 13.11 -34.99
N ALA A 578 -14.67 12.25 -34.22
CA ALA A 578 -13.97 11.06 -34.71
C ALA A 578 -14.91 9.86 -34.87
N TYR A 579 -15.93 9.78 -34.03
CA TYR A 579 -16.86 8.66 -34.03
C TYR A 579 -18.25 9.11 -33.54
N ARG A 580 -19.28 8.52 -34.15
CA ARG A 580 -20.69 8.72 -33.80
C ARG A 580 -21.21 7.35 -33.34
N MET A 581 -21.50 7.24 -32.05
CA MET A 581 -22.01 6.01 -31.45
C MET A 581 -23.53 6.09 -31.40
N ASP A 582 -24.21 5.19 -32.09
CA ASP A 582 -25.67 5.13 -32.02
C ASP A 582 -26.13 4.75 -30.60
N ALA A 583 -27.27 5.28 -30.15
CA ALA A 583 -27.78 5.01 -28.80
C ALA A 583 -28.00 3.52 -28.53
N ASP A 584 -28.37 2.71 -29.52
CA ASP A 584 -28.57 1.27 -29.35
C ASP A 584 -27.24 0.52 -29.27
N GLU A 585 -26.23 0.98 -30.02
CA GLU A 585 -24.86 0.50 -29.85
C GLU A 585 -24.34 0.82 -28.44
N TYR A 586 -24.55 2.05 -27.97
CA TYR A 586 -24.18 2.47 -26.64
C TYR A 586 -24.84 1.61 -25.55
N ARG A 587 -26.16 1.37 -25.64
CA ARG A 587 -26.88 0.49 -24.71
C ARG A 587 -26.35 -0.94 -24.70
N ARG A 588 -25.94 -1.45 -25.87
CA ARG A 588 -25.39 -2.80 -25.99
C ARG A 588 -23.99 -2.93 -25.39
N LEU A 589 -23.16 -1.90 -25.52
CA LEU A 589 -21.77 -1.91 -25.07
C LEU A 589 -21.59 -1.39 -23.64
N CYS A 590 -22.49 -0.54 -23.14
CA CYS A 590 -22.44 0.02 -21.80
C CYS A 590 -23.38 -0.73 -20.84
N PRO A 591 -22.87 -1.49 -19.87
CA PRO A 591 -23.70 -2.26 -18.94
C PRO A 591 -24.34 -1.41 -17.83
N TYR A 592 -24.07 -0.11 -17.77
CA TYR A 592 -24.46 0.78 -16.67
C TYR A 592 -25.51 1.82 -17.06
N VAL A 593 -26.14 1.71 -18.24
CA VAL A 593 -27.10 2.71 -18.74
C VAL A 593 -28.24 2.93 -17.76
N ASP A 594 -28.77 1.87 -17.17
CA ASP A 594 -29.87 1.94 -16.19
C ASP A 594 -29.51 2.73 -14.92
N GLU A 595 -28.22 2.81 -14.57
CA GLU A 595 -27.74 3.64 -13.44
C GLU A 595 -27.59 5.13 -13.82
N ILE A 596 -27.53 5.45 -15.11
CA ILE A 596 -27.26 6.79 -15.65
C ILE A 596 -28.57 7.50 -16.03
N GLU A 597 -29.52 6.78 -16.63
CA GLU A 597 -30.78 7.36 -17.11
C GLU A 597 -31.62 8.08 -16.04
N PRO A 598 -31.66 7.66 -14.76
CA PRO A 598 -32.39 8.39 -13.71
C PRO A 598 -31.92 9.83 -13.51
N GLU A 599 -30.66 10.14 -13.85
CA GLU A 599 -30.09 11.48 -13.67
C GLU A 599 -30.02 12.27 -14.98
N TRP A 600 -29.74 11.60 -16.10
CA TRP A 600 -29.46 12.27 -17.38
C TRP A 600 -30.54 12.07 -18.44
N GLY A 601 -31.64 11.37 -18.10
CA GLY A 601 -32.68 10.96 -19.05
C GLY A 601 -32.21 9.81 -19.94
N SER A 602 -33.03 9.39 -20.90
CA SER A 602 -32.68 8.28 -21.78
C SER A 602 -31.51 8.62 -22.71
N ALA A 603 -30.66 7.62 -23.01
CA ALA A 603 -29.60 7.76 -23.99
C ALA A 603 -30.16 8.19 -25.37
N PRO A 604 -29.49 9.10 -26.12
CA PRO A 604 -28.14 9.62 -25.90
C PRO A 604 -28.05 10.81 -24.91
N GLY A 605 -29.17 11.31 -24.39
CA GLY A 605 -29.20 12.52 -23.57
C GLY A 605 -28.93 13.79 -24.39
N ARG A 606 -28.50 14.87 -23.72
CA ARG A 606 -28.32 16.20 -24.34
C ARG A 606 -26.86 16.60 -24.56
N ILE A 607 -25.94 16.07 -23.77
CA ILE A 607 -24.52 16.47 -23.79
C ILE A 607 -23.77 15.58 -24.77
N ASN A 608 -22.97 16.19 -25.65
CA ASN A 608 -22.24 15.50 -26.73
C ASN A 608 -23.16 14.58 -27.55
N SER A 609 -24.32 15.08 -27.95
CA SER A 609 -25.31 14.29 -28.68
C SER A 609 -25.79 15.05 -29.92
N PHE A 610 -26.07 14.32 -31.00
CA PHE A 610 -26.67 14.86 -32.22
C PHE A 610 -27.68 13.84 -32.78
N GLY A 611 -28.95 14.20 -32.79
CA GLY A 611 -30.02 13.24 -33.11
C GLY A 611 -30.04 12.08 -32.11
N ASN A 612 -29.93 10.84 -32.61
CA ASN A 612 -29.90 9.61 -31.80
C ASN A 612 -28.48 9.13 -31.44
N GLU A 613 -27.46 9.96 -31.65
CA GLU A 613 -26.06 9.52 -31.55
C GLU A 613 -25.29 10.31 -30.49
N LEU A 614 -24.35 9.61 -29.84
CA LEU A 614 -23.34 10.15 -28.95
C LEU A 614 -22.08 10.48 -29.74
N LEU A 615 -21.60 11.71 -29.57
CA LEU A 615 -20.48 12.29 -30.30
C LEU A 615 -19.17 12.09 -29.55
N ILE A 616 -18.26 11.31 -30.14
CA ILE A 616 -16.91 11.12 -29.61
C ILE A 616 -15.97 12.11 -30.29
N GLN A 617 -15.53 13.10 -29.53
CA GLN A 617 -14.68 14.18 -30.03
C GLN A 617 -13.20 13.77 -30.01
N GLY A 618 -12.50 13.94 -31.13
CA GLY A 618 -11.09 13.63 -31.28
C GLY A 618 -10.61 13.52 -32.73
N LEU A 619 -9.41 12.97 -32.90
CA LEU A 619 -8.76 12.65 -34.17
C LEU A 619 -8.14 11.26 -34.13
N THR A 620 -8.32 10.47 -35.17
CA THR A 620 -7.59 9.21 -35.36
C THR A 620 -6.39 9.46 -36.27
N LEU A 621 -5.19 9.19 -35.76
CA LEU A 621 -3.88 9.41 -36.40
C LEU A 621 -3.17 8.05 -36.52
N GLY A 622 -3.58 7.22 -37.49
CA GLY A 622 -3.14 5.81 -37.57
C GLY A 622 -3.76 4.98 -36.43
N LYS A 623 -2.92 4.37 -35.58
CA LYS A 623 -3.36 3.62 -34.38
C LYS A 623 -3.36 4.44 -33.10
N VAL A 624 -3.06 5.74 -33.21
CA VAL A 624 -3.15 6.68 -32.08
C VAL A 624 -4.42 7.50 -32.22
N PHE A 625 -5.22 7.57 -31.16
CA PHE A 625 -6.38 8.44 -31.08
C PHE A 625 -6.10 9.60 -30.14
N LEU A 626 -6.26 10.82 -30.63
CA LEU A 626 -6.22 12.04 -29.83
C LEU A 626 -7.66 12.44 -29.48
N GLY A 627 -8.11 12.09 -28.28
CA GLY A 627 -9.47 12.35 -27.81
C GLY A 627 -9.57 13.59 -26.93
N VAL A 628 -10.73 14.25 -26.98
CA VAL A 628 -11.09 15.32 -26.03
C VAL A 628 -12.05 14.73 -25.01
N GLN A 629 -11.62 14.68 -23.75
CA GLN A 629 -12.45 14.18 -22.66
C GLN A 629 -13.68 15.07 -22.52
N PRO A 630 -14.90 14.49 -22.47
CA PRO A 630 -16.11 15.25 -22.15
C PRO A 630 -16.02 15.88 -20.75
N THR A 631 -16.84 16.91 -20.52
CA THR A 631 -16.87 17.56 -19.21
C THR A 631 -17.67 16.76 -18.19
N PHE A 632 -17.71 17.24 -16.96
CA PHE A 632 -18.48 16.59 -15.90
C PHE A 632 -20.00 16.64 -16.10
N GLY A 633 -20.50 17.57 -16.92
CA GLY A 633 -21.94 17.83 -17.08
C GLY A 633 -22.56 18.73 -16.00
N TYR A 634 -21.84 19.02 -14.90
CA TYR A 634 -22.25 20.00 -13.88
C TYR A 634 -21.40 21.28 -13.99
N GLU A 635 -22.03 22.43 -13.76
CA GLU A 635 -21.33 23.71 -13.66
C GLU A 635 -20.72 23.88 -12.26
N GLY A 636 -19.42 24.22 -12.16
CA GLY A 636 -18.74 24.53 -10.90
C GLY A 636 -17.44 23.76 -10.63
N ASP A 637 -17.06 23.68 -9.36
CA ASP A 637 -15.79 23.08 -8.89
C ASP A 637 -15.81 21.53 -8.96
N PRO A 638 -14.91 20.89 -9.73
CA PRO A 638 -14.76 19.43 -9.82
C PRO A 638 -14.61 18.72 -8.47
N MET A 639 -13.99 19.37 -7.48
CA MET A 639 -13.80 18.79 -6.16
C MET A 639 -15.11 18.56 -5.42
N ARG A 640 -16.17 19.32 -5.74
CA ARG A 640 -17.50 19.10 -5.18
C ARG A 640 -18.12 17.79 -5.65
N LEU A 641 -17.80 17.32 -6.86
CA LEU A 641 -18.27 16.02 -7.36
C LEU A 641 -17.66 14.86 -6.58
N MET A 642 -16.38 14.97 -6.19
CA MET A 642 -15.74 13.99 -5.31
C MET A 642 -16.41 13.91 -3.92
N MET A 643 -17.01 15.01 -3.45
CA MET A 643 -17.70 15.09 -2.17
C MET A 643 -19.21 14.81 -2.27
N ALA A 644 -19.77 14.75 -3.48
CA ALA A 644 -21.18 14.50 -3.70
C ALA A 644 -21.54 13.07 -3.28
N ARG A 645 -22.65 12.94 -2.54
CA ARG A 645 -23.18 11.64 -2.11
C ARG A 645 -24.02 11.04 -3.24
N GLY A 646 -23.34 10.49 -4.24
CA GLY A 646 -23.97 9.89 -5.42
C GLY A 646 -23.70 10.69 -6.69
N GLY A 647 -24.40 10.31 -7.76
CA GLY A 647 -24.24 10.88 -9.10
C GLY A 647 -23.68 9.86 -10.10
N ALA A 648 -24.11 9.98 -11.33
CA ALA A 648 -23.58 9.28 -12.49
C ALA A 648 -22.95 10.28 -13.46
N PRO A 649 -21.86 9.93 -14.15
CA PRO A 649 -21.40 10.68 -15.31
C PRO A 649 -22.45 10.63 -16.43
N HIS A 650 -22.60 11.72 -17.18
CA HIS A 650 -23.54 11.78 -18.29
C HIS A 650 -23.16 10.81 -19.44
N HIS A 651 -24.13 10.46 -20.29
CA HIS A 651 -23.94 9.48 -21.38
C HIS A 651 -22.73 9.75 -22.26
N GLY A 652 -22.53 10.99 -22.73
CA GLY A 652 -21.36 11.39 -23.50
C GLY A 652 -20.01 11.05 -22.85
N PHE A 653 -19.88 11.19 -21.53
CA PHE A 653 -18.65 10.86 -20.81
C PHE A 653 -18.40 9.36 -20.79
N ILE A 654 -19.44 8.56 -20.52
CA ILE A 654 -19.33 7.10 -20.54
C ILE A 654 -19.07 6.60 -21.95
N ALA A 655 -19.77 7.11 -22.96
CA ALA A 655 -19.61 6.72 -24.35
C ALA A 655 -18.19 6.97 -24.86
N PHE A 656 -17.52 8.04 -24.40
CA PHE A 656 -16.11 8.27 -24.68
C PHE A 656 -15.24 7.10 -24.22
N TYR A 657 -15.37 6.66 -22.96
CA TYR A 657 -14.59 5.53 -22.45
C TYR A 657 -15.04 4.18 -23.01
N THR A 658 -16.33 3.97 -23.25
CA THR A 658 -16.85 2.79 -23.95
C THR A 658 -16.29 2.70 -25.37
N TYR A 659 -16.17 3.82 -26.09
CA TYR A 659 -15.51 3.86 -27.38
C TYR A 659 -14.03 3.43 -27.25
N LEU A 660 -13.31 3.93 -26.25
CA LEU A 660 -11.92 3.54 -26.03
C LEU A 660 -11.76 2.04 -25.72
N THR A 661 -12.63 1.47 -24.87
CA THR A 661 -12.48 0.08 -24.41
C THR A 661 -13.08 -0.95 -25.36
N GLU A 662 -14.26 -0.68 -25.94
CA GLU A 662 -15.04 -1.67 -26.69
C GLU A 662 -14.97 -1.48 -28.20
N VAL A 663 -14.93 -0.24 -28.69
CA VAL A 663 -14.97 0.05 -30.14
C VAL A 663 -13.56 0.16 -30.73
N MET A 664 -12.80 1.16 -30.27
CA MET A 664 -11.41 1.33 -30.66
C MET A 664 -10.53 0.23 -30.07
N ASN A 665 -10.88 -0.22 -28.85
CA ASN A 665 -10.19 -1.24 -28.07
C ASN A 665 -8.69 -0.91 -27.94
N VAL A 666 -8.40 0.24 -27.34
CA VAL A 666 -7.03 0.71 -27.14
C VAL A 666 -6.27 -0.20 -26.17
N ASP A 667 -4.96 -0.24 -26.32
CA ASP A 667 -4.07 -1.01 -25.47
C ASP A 667 -3.62 -0.23 -24.23
N ALA A 668 -3.60 1.11 -24.31
CA ALA A 668 -3.34 2.00 -23.19
C ALA A 668 -3.97 3.38 -23.40
N VAL A 669 -4.24 4.06 -22.29
CA VAL A 669 -4.66 5.46 -22.27
C VAL A 669 -3.56 6.32 -21.63
N ILE A 670 -3.29 7.46 -22.25
CA ILE A 670 -2.35 8.47 -21.79
C ILE A 670 -3.14 9.77 -21.61
N HIS A 671 -3.37 10.14 -20.37
CA HIS A 671 -3.97 11.44 -20.05
C HIS A 671 -2.87 12.51 -20.00
N ILE A 672 -3.14 13.70 -20.54
CA ILE A 672 -2.13 14.76 -20.70
C ILE A 672 -2.61 16.05 -20.03
N GLY A 673 -1.88 16.48 -19.01
CA GLY A 673 -2.17 17.69 -18.24
C GLY A 673 -2.72 17.42 -16.85
N THR A 674 -3.06 18.47 -16.11
CA THR A 674 -3.68 18.38 -14.78
C THR A 674 -5.21 18.47 -14.85
N HIS A 675 -5.90 18.08 -13.77
CA HIS A 675 -7.36 18.19 -13.62
C HIS A 675 -8.20 17.32 -14.59
N GLY A 676 -7.84 16.06 -14.78
CA GLY A 676 -8.69 15.16 -15.55
C GLY A 676 -9.98 14.85 -14.83
N ALA A 677 -11.07 14.68 -15.58
CA ALA A 677 -12.37 14.48 -14.95
C ALA A 677 -12.56 13.07 -14.36
N LEU A 678 -11.85 12.08 -14.92
CA LEU A 678 -11.98 10.67 -14.59
C LEU A 678 -11.74 10.39 -13.11
N GLU A 679 -10.68 10.94 -12.52
CA GLU A 679 -10.32 10.70 -11.13
C GLU A 679 -11.30 11.32 -10.13
N PHE A 680 -12.05 12.35 -10.52
CA PHE A 680 -13.04 13.02 -9.66
C PHE A 680 -14.45 12.45 -9.80
N MET A 681 -14.69 11.50 -10.74
CA MET A 681 -15.99 10.89 -10.91
C MET A 681 -16.48 10.17 -9.64
N PRO A 682 -17.80 10.09 -9.37
CA PRO A 682 -18.31 9.63 -8.08
C PRO A 682 -17.86 8.21 -7.70
N GLY A 683 -17.58 8.01 -6.41
CA GLY A 683 -17.07 6.75 -5.87
C GLY A 683 -16.10 6.95 -4.69
N LYS A 684 -15.54 5.84 -4.18
CA LYS A 684 -14.67 5.81 -2.99
C LYS A 684 -13.39 6.63 -3.18
N GLN A 685 -12.92 7.32 -2.15
CA GLN A 685 -11.70 8.16 -2.23
C GLN A 685 -10.43 7.34 -2.52
N VAL A 686 -10.33 6.13 -1.95
CA VAL A 686 -9.21 5.20 -2.16
C VAL A 686 -9.66 3.76 -1.93
N GLY A 687 -9.01 2.81 -2.60
CA GLY A 687 -9.40 1.39 -2.54
C GLY A 687 -10.76 1.19 -3.19
N LEU A 688 -10.83 1.46 -4.49
CA LEU A 688 -12.07 1.45 -5.25
C LEU A 688 -12.72 0.07 -5.31
N SER A 689 -14.03 0.08 -5.49
CA SER A 689 -14.87 -1.10 -5.75
C SER A 689 -15.39 -1.09 -7.18
N GLY A 690 -15.98 -2.19 -7.66
CA GLY A 690 -16.62 -2.25 -8.98
C GLY A 690 -17.85 -1.33 -9.13
N ALA A 691 -18.32 -0.70 -8.05
CA ALA A 691 -19.37 0.32 -8.07
C ALA A 691 -18.83 1.75 -8.29
N CYS A 692 -17.51 1.95 -8.27
CA CYS A 692 -16.93 3.29 -8.42
C CYS A 692 -16.78 3.64 -9.91
N TRP A 693 -17.28 4.79 -10.33
CA TRP A 693 -17.20 5.21 -11.73
C TRP A 693 -15.78 5.25 -12.29
N PRO A 694 -14.77 5.79 -11.59
CA PRO A 694 -13.40 5.75 -12.10
C PRO A 694 -12.88 4.33 -12.42
N ASP A 695 -13.24 3.33 -11.59
CA ASP A 695 -12.88 1.92 -11.79
C ASP A 695 -13.60 1.29 -12.99
N ARG A 696 -14.88 1.62 -13.16
CA ARG A 696 -15.70 1.17 -14.29
C ARG A 696 -15.19 1.74 -15.61
N LEU A 697 -14.96 3.05 -15.64
CA LEU A 697 -14.58 3.85 -16.81
C LEU A 697 -13.19 3.56 -17.33
N VAL A 698 -12.17 3.55 -16.46
CA VAL A 698 -10.80 3.21 -16.88
C VAL A 698 -10.68 1.73 -17.23
N GLY A 699 -11.61 0.90 -16.73
CA GLY A 699 -11.70 -0.47 -17.16
C GLY A 699 -10.50 -1.29 -16.72
N GLU A 700 -10.01 -2.04 -17.68
CA GLU A 700 -8.79 -2.84 -17.56
C GLU A 700 -7.58 -2.15 -18.20
N LEU A 701 -7.72 -0.90 -18.65
CA LEU A 701 -6.68 -0.20 -19.37
C LEU A 701 -5.52 0.18 -18.44
N PRO A 702 -4.28 -0.04 -18.88
CA PRO A 702 -3.11 0.68 -18.37
C PRO A 702 -3.32 2.18 -18.60
N ASN A 703 -3.28 2.96 -17.51
CA ASN A 703 -3.48 4.40 -17.52
C ASN A 703 -2.17 5.11 -17.17
N PHE A 704 -1.58 5.81 -18.13
CA PHE A 704 -0.43 6.69 -17.92
C PHE A 704 -0.89 8.13 -17.87
N TYR A 705 -0.20 8.96 -17.10
CA TYR A 705 -0.65 10.33 -16.88
C TYR A 705 0.54 11.28 -16.82
N ILE A 706 0.60 12.19 -17.79
CA ILE A 706 1.59 13.28 -17.82
C ILE A 706 1.10 14.39 -16.89
N TYR A 707 1.76 14.56 -15.73
CA TYR A 707 1.27 15.39 -14.62
C TYR A 707 2.36 16.37 -14.15
N SER A 708 1.98 17.55 -13.66
CA SER A 708 2.95 18.55 -13.18
C SER A 708 3.66 18.08 -11.91
N VAL A 709 4.97 18.33 -11.82
CA VAL A 709 5.77 18.05 -10.62
C VAL A 709 5.36 18.87 -9.40
N ASN A 710 4.77 20.06 -9.60
CA ASN A 710 4.37 20.97 -8.52
C ASN A 710 2.99 20.64 -7.90
N ASN A 711 2.26 19.66 -8.45
CA ASN A 711 0.91 19.28 -7.99
C ASN A 711 0.82 17.81 -7.54
N PRO A 712 1.60 17.39 -6.52
CA PRO A 712 1.61 16.01 -6.05
C PRO A 712 0.30 15.59 -5.35
N SER A 713 -0.43 16.56 -4.76
CA SER A 713 -1.69 16.28 -4.05
C SER A 713 -2.77 15.74 -4.98
N GLU A 714 -3.03 16.41 -6.11
CA GLU A 714 -4.02 15.92 -7.08
C GLU A 714 -3.49 14.74 -7.89
N GLY A 715 -2.19 14.73 -8.22
CA GLY A 715 -1.58 13.55 -8.85
C GLY A 715 -1.80 12.28 -8.02
N SER A 716 -1.75 12.37 -6.68
CA SER A 716 -2.06 11.25 -5.79
C SER A 716 -3.52 10.80 -5.89
N ILE A 717 -4.46 11.70 -6.16
CA ILE A 717 -5.87 11.36 -6.42
C ILE A 717 -5.96 10.53 -7.71
N ALA A 718 -5.31 10.96 -8.79
CA ALA A 718 -5.26 10.19 -10.04
C ALA A 718 -4.65 8.79 -9.85
N LYS A 719 -3.55 8.67 -9.10
CA LYS A 719 -2.95 7.35 -8.78
C LYS A 719 -3.94 6.42 -8.07
N ARG A 720 -4.70 6.95 -7.12
CA ARG A 720 -5.57 6.19 -6.22
C ARG A 720 -6.97 5.92 -6.78
N ARG A 721 -7.46 6.78 -7.68
CA ARG A 721 -8.81 6.71 -8.24
C ARG A 721 -8.87 6.32 -9.72
N SER A 722 -7.84 6.57 -10.52
CA SER A 722 -7.85 6.15 -11.94
C SER A 722 -6.74 5.16 -12.27
N TYR A 723 -6.07 4.61 -11.25
CA TYR A 723 -4.92 3.70 -11.37
C TYR A 723 -3.78 4.29 -12.23
N ALA A 724 -3.66 5.61 -12.22
CA ALA A 724 -2.73 6.34 -13.06
C ALA A 724 -1.27 6.07 -12.67
N GLN A 725 -0.43 5.89 -13.68
CA GLN A 725 1.02 5.88 -13.57
C GLN A 725 1.52 7.27 -13.96
N LEU A 726 1.87 8.08 -12.95
CA LEU A 726 2.29 9.46 -13.18
C LEU A 726 3.69 9.54 -13.77
N ILE A 727 3.83 10.36 -14.80
CA ILE A 727 5.09 10.77 -15.38
C ILE A 727 5.16 12.28 -15.24
N SER A 728 6.07 12.76 -14.39
CA SER A 728 6.16 14.19 -14.06
C SER A 728 6.77 15.00 -15.21
N TYR A 729 6.21 16.17 -15.50
CA TYR A 729 6.89 17.23 -16.26
C TYR A 729 7.28 18.39 -15.35
N LEU A 730 8.30 19.14 -15.77
CA LEU A 730 8.79 20.32 -15.06
C LEU A 730 7.90 21.52 -15.38
N THR A 731 7.64 22.38 -14.40
CA THR A 731 7.05 23.70 -14.65
C THR A 731 7.98 24.53 -15.54
N PRO A 732 7.48 25.54 -16.26
CA PRO A 732 8.30 26.48 -17.00
C PRO A 732 9.41 27.04 -16.12
N PRO A 733 10.56 27.40 -16.72
CA PRO A 733 11.59 28.11 -15.99
C PRO A 733 10.97 29.37 -15.40
N MET A 734 11.30 29.66 -14.14
CA MET A 734 10.77 30.85 -13.48
C MET A 734 11.70 32.03 -13.73
N GLU A 735 11.12 33.18 -14.07
CA GLU A 735 11.83 34.45 -14.16
C GLU A 735 11.34 35.43 -13.10
N ASN A 736 12.19 36.41 -12.78
CA ASN A 736 11.74 37.53 -11.96
C ASN A 736 10.72 38.33 -12.79
N ALA A 737 9.54 38.56 -12.24
CA ALA A 737 8.50 39.39 -12.86
C ALA A 737 9.00 40.81 -13.25
N GLY A 738 10.10 41.25 -12.64
CA GLY A 738 10.73 42.53 -12.92
C GLY A 738 9.86 43.71 -12.47
N LEU A 739 10.21 44.90 -12.94
CA LEU A 739 9.36 46.07 -12.86
C LEU A 739 9.12 46.57 -14.28
N TYR A 740 7.88 46.89 -14.60
CA TYR A 740 7.48 47.39 -15.91
C TYR A 740 6.79 48.75 -15.78
N ARG A 741 6.96 49.59 -16.81
CA ARG A 741 6.29 50.89 -16.96
C ARG A 741 6.41 51.75 -15.69
N GLU A 742 5.28 52.16 -15.11
CA GLU A 742 5.20 53.07 -13.97
C GLU A 742 5.84 52.49 -12.70
N LEU A 743 5.90 51.15 -12.56
CA LEU A 743 6.61 50.50 -11.45
C LEU A 743 8.12 50.66 -11.56
N ALA A 744 8.67 50.68 -12.78
CA ALA A 744 10.08 50.96 -13.01
C ALA A 744 10.39 52.43 -12.71
N ALA A 745 9.56 53.36 -13.16
CA ALA A 745 9.69 54.79 -12.84
C ALA A 745 9.63 55.05 -11.32
N LEU A 746 8.74 54.35 -10.60
CA LEU A 746 8.68 54.43 -9.13
C LEU A 746 9.97 53.93 -8.46
N LYS A 747 10.65 52.92 -9.04
CA LYS A 747 11.96 52.46 -8.54
C LYS A 747 12.99 53.57 -8.64
N ASP A 748 13.03 54.25 -9.77
CA ASP A 748 14.03 55.29 -10.04
C ASP A 748 13.80 56.49 -9.13
N LEU A 749 12.54 56.88 -8.90
CA LEU A 749 12.19 57.90 -7.90
C LEU A 749 12.63 57.51 -6.48
N LEU A 750 12.43 56.25 -6.09
CA LEU A 750 12.86 55.75 -4.78
C LEU A 750 14.38 55.71 -4.63
N LEU A 751 15.10 55.39 -5.71
CA LEU A 751 16.56 55.43 -5.73
C LEU A 751 17.06 56.87 -5.61
N ALA A 752 16.48 57.80 -6.38
CA ALA A 752 16.79 59.22 -6.29
C ALA A 752 16.54 59.77 -4.87
N TYR A 753 15.39 59.42 -4.27
CA TYR A 753 15.05 59.81 -2.90
C TYR A 753 16.06 59.32 -1.85
N ARG A 754 16.60 58.10 -2.03
CA ARG A 754 17.61 57.54 -1.13
C ARG A 754 19.00 58.13 -1.33
N GLN A 755 19.31 58.58 -2.55
CA GLN A 755 20.63 59.09 -2.92
C GLN A 755 20.78 60.58 -2.65
N THR A 756 19.70 61.37 -2.74
CA THR A 756 19.77 62.81 -2.48
C THR A 756 20.10 63.11 -1.02
N THR A 757 20.99 64.07 -0.80
CA THR A 757 21.34 64.63 0.52
C THR A 757 20.69 65.99 0.78
N ASP A 758 20.00 66.57 -0.20
CA ASP A 758 19.26 67.84 -0.06
C ASP A 758 17.87 67.56 0.51
N GLU A 759 17.56 68.17 1.65
CA GLU A 759 16.30 67.97 2.36
C GLU A 759 15.08 68.49 1.57
N ARG A 760 15.23 69.57 0.79
CA ARG A 760 14.12 70.13 -0.01
C ARG A 760 13.79 69.25 -1.21
N GLU A 761 14.82 68.76 -1.90
CA GLU A 761 14.65 67.81 -3.01
C GLU A 761 14.04 66.49 -2.50
N ARG A 762 14.49 66.03 -1.34
CA ARG A 762 13.96 64.85 -0.67
C ARG A 762 12.46 64.98 -0.37
N GLU A 763 12.00 66.11 0.17
CA GLU A 763 10.57 66.35 0.40
C GLU A 763 9.74 66.34 -0.89
N GLY A 764 10.22 66.96 -1.97
CA GLY A 764 9.55 66.95 -3.28
C GLY A 764 9.45 65.55 -3.90
N LEU A 765 10.53 64.78 -3.84
CA LEU A 765 10.54 63.38 -4.27
C LEU A 765 9.58 62.53 -3.44
N PHE A 766 9.48 62.75 -2.13
CA PHE A 766 8.53 62.03 -1.26
C PHE A 766 7.08 62.22 -1.70
N HIS A 767 6.66 63.47 -1.98
CA HIS A 767 5.31 63.76 -2.45
C HIS A 767 5.00 63.09 -3.79
N THR A 768 5.95 63.14 -4.72
CA THR A 768 5.84 62.50 -6.05
C THR A 768 5.72 60.98 -5.92
N ILE A 769 6.53 60.37 -5.06
CA ILE A 769 6.50 58.93 -4.75
C ILE A 769 5.15 58.54 -4.13
N GLU A 770 4.61 59.34 -3.20
CA GLU A 770 3.29 59.08 -2.60
C GLU A 770 2.17 59.14 -3.63
N GLU A 771 2.22 60.10 -4.55
CA GLU A 771 1.24 60.23 -5.63
C GLU A 771 1.29 59.02 -6.58
N TYR A 772 2.48 58.66 -7.07
CA TYR A 772 2.67 57.45 -7.90
C TYR A 772 2.23 56.18 -7.19
N SER A 773 2.52 56.06 -5.89
CA SER A 773 2.11 54.90 -5.09
C SER A 773 0.58 54.79 -4.96
N ARG A 774 -0.14 55.91 -4.92
CA ARG A 774 -1.61 55.93 -4.92
C ARG A 774 -2.16 55.53 -6.28
N THR A 775 -1.64 56.09 -7.36
CA THR A 775 -2.05 55.76 -8.74
C THR A 775 -1.83 54.28 -9.05
N LEU A 776 -0.76 53.68 -8.52
CA LEU A 776 -0.44 52.26 -8.66
C LEU A 776 -1.14 51.36 -7.61
N ASN A 777 -2.09 51.90 -6.86
CA ASN A 777 -2.91 51.18 -5.88
C ASN A 777 -2.14 50.48 -4.76
N PHE A 778 -0.90 50.90 -4.44
CA PHE A 778 -0.16 50.35 -3.31
C PHE A 778 -0.77 50.73 -1.95
N SER A 779 -1.61 51.77 -1.90
CA SER A 779 -2.34 52.24 -0.72
C SER A 779 -3.59 51.43 -0.37
N ALA A 780 -4.04 50.49 -1.22
CA ALA A 780 -5.19 49.64 -0.94
C ALA A 780 -4.83 48.54 0.08
N GLY A 781 -5.28 48.70 1.33
CA GLY A 781 -5.31 47.64 2.36
C GLY A 781 -4.29 47.74 3.51
N LEU A 782 -3.72 48.91 3.82
CA LEU A 782 -2.89 49.11 5.03
C LEU A 782 -3.59 50.04 6.03
N PRO A 783 -3.63 49.73 7.34
CA PRO A 783 -4.01 50.71 8.35
C PRO A 783 -2.99 51.87 8.36
N PRO A 784 -3.41 53.10 8.70
CA PRO A 784 -2.49 54.23 8.77
C PRO A 784 -1.39 53.95 9.81
N PRO A 785 -0.11 54.18 9.50
CA PRO A 785 0.97 53.93 10.45
C PRO A 785 0.89 54.95 11.61
N PRO A 786 1.28 54.58 12.84
CA PRO A 786 1.40 55.52 13.94
C PRO A 786 2.48 56.59 13.66
N PRO A 787 2.40 57.76 14.29
CA PRO A 787 3.14 58.97 13.88
C PRO A 787 4.68 58.87 13.88
N ALA A 788 5.25 57.81 14.45
CA ALA A 788 6.69 57.65 14.64
C ALA A 788 7.39 56.75 13.60
N TYR A 789 6.69 56.21 12.59
CA TYR A 789 7.31 55.35 11.56
C TYR A 789 6.87 55.74 10.15
N ARG A 790 7.63 56.62 9.47
CA ARG A 790 7.40 57.00 8.05
C ARG A 790 7.93 56.00 7.01
N LEU A 791 8.49 54.86 7.40
CA LEU A 791 9.11 53.88 6.49
C LEU A 791 8.44 52.48 6.29
N PRO A 792 7.21 52.14 6.74
CA PRO A 792 6.62 50.82 6.42
C PRO A 792 6.01 50.68 5.01
N LYS A 793 5.86 51.76 4.22
CA LYS A 793 5.06 51.73 2.97
C LYS A 793 5.68 50.94 1.79
N PHE A 794 6.94 50.48 1.86
CA PHE A 794 7.67 49.93 0.71
C PHE A 794 7.89 48.41 0.67
N ASN A 795 7.39 47.63 1.65
CA ASN A 795 7.61 46.18 1.64
C ASN A 795 6.94 45.44 0.45
N ARG A 796 5.80 45.94 -0.06
CA ARG A 796 5.20 45.39 -1.31
C ARG A 796 6.05 45.66 -2.55
N PHE A 797 6.80 46.77 -2.57
CA PHE A 797 7.66 47.11 -3.72
C PHE A 797 8.88 46.20 -3.83
N HIS A 798 9.35 45.62 -2.72
CA HIS A 798 10.42 44.63 -2.74
C HIS A 798 9.92 43.21 -3.05
N SER A 799 8.61 42.94 -2.92
CA SER A 799 8.03 41.62 -3.22
C SER A 799 7.65 41.43 -4.69
N VAL A 800 7.20 42.48 -5.39
CA VAL A 800 6.82 42.40 -6.81
C VAL A 800 8.00 42.01 -7.73
N PRO A 801 9.17 42.70 -7.71
CA PRO A 801 10.28 42.37 -8.60
C PRO A 801 11.01 41.07 -8.23
N LYS A 802 10.78 40.54 -7.02
CA LYS A 802 11.33 39.26 -6.54
C LYS A 802 10.31 38.12 -6.63
N ARG A 803 9.10 38.40 -7.12
CA ARG A 803 8.12 37.37 -7.41
C ARG A 803 8.64 36.62 -8.64
N LEU A 804 8.90 35.33 -8.41
CA LEU A 804 9.22 34.40 -9.48
C LEU A 804 7.88 33.98 -10.10
N ASP A 805 7.69 34.25 -11.38
CA ASP A 805 6.54 33.79 -12.14
C ASP A 805 7.02 32.86 -13.28
N PRO A 806 6.22 31.88 -13.72
CA PRO A 806 6.56 31.03 -14.86
C PRO A 806 6.66 31.87 -16.15
N ILE A 807 7.64 31.56 -17.02
CA ILE A 807 7.79 32.17 -18.36
C ILE A 807 6.69 31.67 -19.30
#